data_AF-A0A3B8W7C1-F1
#
_entry.id   AF-A0A3B8W7C1-F1
#
_cell.length_a   1.000
_cell.length_b   1.000
_cell.length_c   1.000
_cell.angle_alpha   90.00
_cell.angle_beta   90.00
_cell.angle_gamma   90.00
#
_symmetry.space_group_name_H-M   'P 1'
#
loop_
_entity.id
_entity.type
_entity.pdbx_description
1 polymer ?
#
loop_
_entity_poly.entity_id
_entity_poly.type
_entity_poly.pdbx_seq_one_letter_code
_entity_poly.pdbx_strand_id
1 'polypeptide(L)'
;MKRVIILFVLFPLSGWALAPERILPNTLVIKPVSWYAEQRKAWAEAIAQRPADPAAWLNYYAASVFAHEATGSLQQIVSEMGKAVPNSYEYWVAKGWSVGFTAEAREALQTAYRLKPEQSEAYGLLQLISEFDLNKSDRGLFSKGLYEKSQVSASLLNYSYNVLMSLEPSAVLITEGESTTIPLFVLQDVLNIRQDVTILDLDLLTHQWYATRKFQETGIVQAVRASSFSEDVRAWICSQLPDSNPNRKFYYALTLAKDNITSIKEYLYVVGLASLHSLTNVDNVSQIKRNLEKEFLMDYLLVDFSGESEHDAGRVFSANYLVPMILAYEAYVKEGKTQEADKLRGLMEKIARETGKSSIMANFLYGTNTESIPYYPLAINAKSWEEEMRPLTSTTYAARTEVTNAQYNRFLEYLTANNLSDLYENYKFDFSDYEEPALSMMINYSTPRVETKKNKFFNHYPAVNVRYEAAVAYCEWMTQQYNQAADRKFKKVKFRLPTVDEWQIAAAGIKNPTSWKLNEQMAEVRITPKGAEMDKNAEKRMVSLSEPEILYPWFRYYGLRNSALNTKGCYLGNFKASPCNCPGYRGSKPNSYDGFTTMGPVMSYFANDVGLFDVVGNVAEMVNEKGSACGGSWNHSPDESTIRSIHRYEKPDASIGFRVFMEIVEN
;
A
#
# COMPACT_ATOMS: atom_id res chain seq x y z
N MET A 1 46.54 -3.81 -49.79
CA MET A 1 45.17 -3.31 -49.50
C MET A 1 45.13 -2.79 -48.08
N LYS A 2 44.99 -1.47 -47.91
CA LYS A 2 45.05 -0.79 -46.61
C LYS A 2 43.72 -0.98 -45.87
N ARG A 3 43.78 -1.44 -44.62
CA ARG A 3 42.63 -1.56 -43.71
C ARG A 3 42.21 -0.15 -43.27
N VAL A 4 40.96 0.22 -43.56
CA VAL A 4 40.32 1.45 -43.08
C VAL A 4 39.82 1.18 -41.66
N ILE A 5 40.36 1.92 -40.69
CA ILE A 5 39.87 1.96 -39.32
C ILE A 5 38.82 3.07 -39.27
N ILE A 6 37.55 2.71 -39.05
CA ILE A 6 36.47 3.66 -38.80
C ILE A 6 36.52 4.02 -37.31
N LEU A 7 36.96 5.24 -37.00
CA LEU A 7 36.88 5.84 -35.67
C LEU A 7 35.41 6.21 -35.41
N PHE A 8 34.77 5.57 -34.42
CA PHE A 8 33.53 6.08 -33.85
C PHE A 8 33.87 7.29 -32.97
N VAL A 9 33.60 8.48 -33.48
CA VAL A 9 33.57 9.71 -32.66
C VAL A 9 32.30 9.66 -31.82
N LEU A 10 32.46 9.41 -30.52
CA LEU A 10 31.42 9.63 -29.52
C LEU A 10 31.11 11.13 -29.49
N PHE A 11 29.98 11.53 -30.09
CA PHE A 11 29.36 12.81 -29.75
C PHE A 11 28.87 12.72 -28.31
N PRO A 12 29.17 13.69 -27.43
CA PRO A 12 28.50 13.78 -26.15
C PRO A 12 27.01 13.95 -26.44
N LEU A 13 26.18 13.08 -25.85
CA LEU A 13 24.74 13.30 -25.78
C LEU A 13 24.53 14.61 -25.00
N SER A 14 24.39 15.71 -25.71
CA SER A 14 23.77 16.92 -25.17
C SER A 14 22.40 16.50 -24.68
N GLY A 15 22.21 16.42 -23.37
CA GLY A 15 20.89 16.26 -22.78
C GLY A 15 20.00 17.36 -23.35
N TRP A 16 18.91 16.98 -24.02
CA TRP A 16 17.93 17.93 -24.48
C TRP A 16 17.33 18.57 -23.23
N ALA A 17 17.63 19.85 -22.99
CA ALA A 17 17.05 20.59 -21.88
C ALA A 17 15.52 20.53 -21.99
N LEU A 18 14.84 20.19 -20.89
CA LEU A 18 13.39 20.11 -20.84
C LEU A 18 12.81 21.50 -21.16
N ALA A 19 11.94 21.60 -22.15
CA ALA A 19 11.26 22.86 -22.45
C ALA A 19 10.35 23.24 -21.27
N PRO A 20 10.45 24.47 -20.72
CA PRO A 20 9.63 24.88 -19.59
C PRO A 20 8.14 24.99 -19.97
N GLU A 21 7.27 24.44 -19.13
CA GLU A 21 5.82 24.46 -19.24
C GLU A 21 5.22 25.54 -18.33
N ARG A 22 4.11 26.16 -18.76
CA ARG A 22 3.38 27.12 -17.92
C ARG A 22 2.88 26.44 -16.64
N ILE A 23 3.10 27.10 -15.52
CA ILE A 23 2.62 26.70 -14.21
C ILE A 23 1.20 27.23 -14.02
N LEU A 24 0.26 26.32 -13.84
CA LEU A 24 -1.14 26.62 -13.56
C LEU A 24 -1.41 26.56 -12.06
N PRO A 25 -2.42 27.27 -11.53
CA PRO A 25 -2.80 27.19 -10.13
C PRO A 25 -3.30 25.78 -9.76
N ASN A 26 -3.15 25.41 -8.49
CA ASN A 26 -3.61 24.11 -7.95
C ASN A 26 -5.14 23.94 -7.94
N THR A 27 -5.91 24.98 -8.29
CA THR A 27 -7.36 24.88 -8.57
C THR A 27 -7.65 24.30 -9.95
N LEU A 28 -6.65 24.22 -10.83
CA LEU A 28 -6.74 23.62 -12.15
C LEU A 28 -5.98 22.30 -12.18
N VAL A 29 -4.68 22.32 -11.89
CA VAL A 29 -3.79 21.18 -12.08
C VAL A 29 -2.88 21.02 -10.85
N ILE A 30 -2.75 19.80 -10.36
CA ILE A 30 -1.87 19.41 -9.27
C ILE A 30 -0.88 18.37 -9.79
N LYS A 31 0.40 18.72 -9.85
CA LYS A 31 1.48 17.82 -10.25
C LYS A 31 2.38 17.45 -9.06
N PRO A 32 3.20 16.39 -9.16
CA PRO A 32 4.16 16.04 -8.12
C PRO A 32 5.17 17.16 -7.85
N VAL A 33 5.59 17.31 -6.60
CA VAL A 33 6.62 18.28 -6.16
C VAL A 33 7.91 18.17 -6.99
N SER A 34 8.30 16.95 -7.38
CA SER A 34 9.47 16.70 -8.24
C SER A 34 9.32 17.33 -9.63
N TRP A 35 8.13 17.30 -10.22
CA TRP A 35 7.86 17.94 -11.50
C TRP A 35 8.00 19.47 -11.39
N TYR A 36 7.48 20.07 -10.32
CA TYR A 36 7.66 21.50 -10.07
C TYR A 36 9.14 21.87 -9.85
N ALA A 37 9.91 21.01 -9.18
CA ALA A 37 11.35 21.20 -8.99
C ALA A 37 12.14 21.14 -10.32
N GLU A 38 11.72 20.29 -11.27
CA GLU A 38 12.29 20.25 -12.63
C GLU A 38 11.90 21.50 -13.43
N GLN A 39 10.63 21.89 -13.41
CA GLN A 39 10.16 23.11 -14.07
C GLN A 39 10.82 24.36 -13.51
N ARG A 40 11.08 24.41 -12.21
CA ARG A 40 11.84 25.49 -11.58
C ARG A 40 13.22 25.65 -12.23
N LYS A 41 13.94 24.55 -12.46
CA LYS A 41 15.25 24.58 -13.13
C LYS A 41 15.13 25.06 -14.57
N ALA A 42 14.15 24.55 -15.32
CA ALA A 42 13.90 24.95 -16.70
C ALA A 42 13.54 26.44 -16.80
N TRP A 43 12.70 26.96 -15.90
CA TRP A 43 12.35 28.38 -15.85
C TRP A 43 13.50 29.27 -15.38
N ALA A 44 14.37 28.80 -14.47
CA ALA A 44 15.60 29.50 -14.11
C ALA A 44 16.53 29.69 -15.32
N GLU A 45 16.70 28.65 -16.13
CA GLU A 45 17.47 28.73 -17.39
C GLU A 45 16.80 29.69 -18.40
N ALA A 46 15.47 29.67 -18.50
CA ALA A 46 14.73 30.58 -19.36
C ALA A 46 14.90 32.05 -18.94
N ILE A 47 14.90 32.34 -17.64
CA ILE A 47 15.15 33.68 -17.09
C ILE A 47 16.58 34.12 -17.35
N ALA A 48 17.56 33.22 -17.23
CA ALA A 48 18.95 33.54 -17.53
C ALA A 48 19.14 33.99 -18.99
N GLN A 49 18.35 33.44 -19.91
CA GLN A 49 18.36 33.84 -21.33
C GLN A 49 17.50 35.07 -21.63
N ARG A 50 16.37 35.25 -20.91
CA ARG A 50 15.38 36.31 -21.13
C ARG A 50 15.00 36.99 -19.81
N PRO A 51 15.91 37.75 -19.17
CA PRO A 51 15.66 38.31 -17.84
C PRO A 51 14.57 39.38 -17.81
N ALA A 52 14.20 39.96 -18.96
CA ALA A 52 13.15 40.96 -19.09
C ALA A 52 11.75 40.38 -19.38
N ASP A 53 11.58 39.04 -19.38
CA ASP A 53 10.30 38.36 -19.62
C ASP A 53 9.52 38.18 -18.31
N PRO A 54 8.46 38.96 -18.03
CA PRO A 54 7.73 38.88 -16.76
C PRO A 54 7.01 37.55 -16.57
N ALA A 55 6.54 36.92 -17.65
CA ALA A 55 5.84 35.65 -17.57
C ALA A 55 6.79 34.52 -17.16
N ALA A 56 8.03 34.52 -17.68
CA ALA A 56 9.05 33.56 -17.26
C ALA A 56 9.32 33.64 -15.76
N TRP A 57 9.41 34.86 -15.23
CA TRP A 57 9.58 35.11 -13.80
C TRP A 57 8.41 34.60 -12.94
N LEU A 58 7.16 34.87 -13.33
CA LEU A 58 6.00 34.37 -12.58
C LEU A 58 5.94 32.84 -12.56
N ASN A 59 6.24 32.19 -13.70
CA ASN A 59 6.28 30.73 -13.76
C ASN A 59 7.41 30.14 -12.92
N TYR A 60 8.59 30.77 -12.91
CA TYR A 60 9.68 30.39 -12.01
C TYR A 60 9.30 30.51 -10.53
N TYR A 61 8.65 31.62 -10.16
CA TYR A 61 8.15 31.84 -8.82
C TYR A 61 7.10 30.80 -8.42
N ALA A 62 6.08 30.59 -9.27
CA ALA A 62 5.02 29.61 -9.02
C ALA A 62 5.57 28.17 -8.93
N ALA A 63 6.49 27.79 -9.81
CA ALA A 63 7.17 26.50 -9.73
C ALA A 63 7.96 26.36 -8.41
N SER A 64 8.57 27.44 -7.92
CA SER A 64 9.30 27.43 -6.64
C SER A 64 8.36 27.28 -5.44
N VAL A 65 7.19 27.93 -5.47
CA VAL A 65 6.15 27.79 -4.44
C VAL A 65 5.67 26.33 -4.38
N PHE A 66 5.30 25.75 -5.52
CA PHE A 66 4.78 24.37 -5.58
C PHE A 66 5.86 23.28 -5.44
N ALA A 67 7.13 23.65 -5.57
CA ALA A 67 8.27 22.79 -5.21
C ALA A 67 8.62 22.85 -3.71
N HIS A 68 7.87 23.62 -2.89
CA HIS A 68 8.10 23.81 -1.46
C HIS A 68 9.47 24.40 -1.11
N GLU A 69 9.94 25.36 -1.92
CA GLU A 69 11.17 26.10 -1.62
C GLU A 69 11.02 26.93 -0.33
N ALA A 70 12.14 27.12 0.38
CA ALA A 70 12.15 27.89 1.62
C ALA A 70 11.73 29.36 1.40
N THR A 71 11.04 29.95 2.38
CA THR A 71 10.53 31.33 2.31
C THR A 71 11.59 32.36 1.91
N GLY A 72 12.83 32.21 2.39
CA GLY A 72 13.93 33.10 2.02
C GLY A 72 14.29 33.04 0.53
N SER A 73 14.20 31.85 -0.09
CA SER A 73 14.39 31.66 -1.53
C SER A 73 13.29 32.37 -2.31
N LEU A 74 12.03 32.18 -1.92
CA LEU A 74 10.88 32.83 -2.54
C LEU A 74 10.96 34.37 -2.47
N GLN A 75 11.36 34.91 -1.31
CA GLN A 75 11.56 36.36 -1.13
C GLN A 75 12.70 36.89 -2.01
N GLN A 76 13.77 36.12 -2.18
CA GLN A 76 14.86 36.48 -3.07
C GLN A 76 14.37 36.57 -4.53
N ILE A 77 13.58 35.60 -5.00
CA ILE A 77 13.01 35.60 -6.35
C ILE A 77 12.19 36.88 -6.58
N VAL A 78 11.30 37.24 -5.64
CA VAL A 78 10.48 38.46 -5.76
C VAL A 78 11.33 39.74 -5.76
N SER A 79 12.40 39.77 -4.96
CA SER A 79 13.35 40.88 -4.94
C SER A 79 14.08 41.05 -6.28
N GLU A 80 14.48 39.94 -6.91
CA GLU A 80 15.11 39.94 -8.24
C GLU A 80 14.11 40.34 -9.34
N MET A 81 12.87 39.82 -9.28
CA MET A 81 11.78 40.24 -10.16
C MET A 81 11.53 41.74 -10.10
N GLY A 82 11.56 42.33 -8.89
CA GLY A 82 11.37 43.78 -8.70
C GLY A 82 12.46 44.64 -9.33
N LYS A 83 13.64 44.08 -9.61
CA LYS A 83 14.73 44.76 -10.34
C LYS A 83 14.61 44.53 -11.85
N ALA A 84 14.25 43.33 -12.27
CA ALA A 84 14.27 42.92 -13.66
C ALA A 84 13.02 43.35 -14.44
N VAL A 85 11.84 43.22 -13.83
CA VAL A 85 10.52 43.48 -14.45
C VAL A 85 9.61 44.31 -13.53
N PRO A 86 10.08 45.49 -13.05
CA PRO A 86 9.32 46.31 -12.12
C PRO A 86 7.97 46.74 -12.72
N ASN A 87 6.95 46.87 -11.88
CA ASN A 87 5.60 47.31 -12.24
C ASN A 87 4.84 46.41 -13.22
N SER A 88 5.36 45.24 -13.58
CA SER A 88 4.62 44.24 -14.36
C SER A 88 3.49 43.62 -13.54
N TYR A 89 2.44 43.15 -14.22
CA TYR A 89 1.35 42.40 -13.58
C TYR A 89 1.91 41.20 -12.79
N GLU A 90 2.80 40.46 -13.44
CA GLU A 90 3.45 39.25 -12.97
C GLU A 90 4.26 39.48 -11.68
N TYR A 91 4.98 40.61 -11.60
CA TYR A 91 5.64 41.05 -10.38
C TYR A 91 4.66 41.30 -9.23
N TRP A 92 3.58 42.02 -9.48
CA TRP A 92 2.60 42.33 -8.45
C TRP A 92 1.85 41.08 -7.95
N VAL A 93 1.58 40.10 -8.83
CA VAL A 93 1.05 38.79 -8.43
C VAL A 93 2.03 38.05 -7.52
N ALA A 94 3.28 37.86 -7.97
CA ALA A 94 4.30 37.14 -7.20
C ALA A 94 4.59 37.83 -5.85
N LYS A 95 4.63 39.16 -5.83
CA LYS A 95 4.75 39.95 -4.60
C LYS A 95 3.60 39.67 -3.65
N GLY A 96 2.36 39.72 -4.14
CA GLY A 96 1.17 39.42 -3.34
C GLY A 96 1.21 38.03 -2.70
N TRP A 97 1.53 37.01 -3.50
CA TRP A 97 1.65 35.62 -3.05
C TRP A 97 2.73 35.45 -1.97
N SER A 98 3.85 36.16 -2.10
CA SER A 98 5.01 36.01 -1.18
C SER A 98 4.77 36.49 0.25
N VAL A 99 3.79 37.37 0.46
CA VAL A 99 3.50 37.98 1.77
C VAL A 99 2.10 37.65 2.29
N GLY A 100 1.37 36.74 1.64
CA GLY A 100 0.16 36.09 2.18
C GLY A 100 -0.97 37.04 2.59
N PHE A 101 -1.51 36.89 3.80
CA PHE A 101 -2.63 37.69 4.30
C PHE A 101 -2.19 38.98 5.02
N THR A 102 -1.48 39.85 4.30
CA THR A 102 -0.99 41.14 4.80
C THR A 102 -1.58 42.32 4.04
N ALA A 103 -1.50 43.52 4.62
CA ALA A 103 -1.89 44.76 3.92
C ALA A 103 -1.07 44.98 2.63
N GLU A 104 0.21 44.57 2.64
CA GLU A 104 1.08 44.63 1.46
C GLU A 104 0.60 43.67 0.35
N ALA A 105 0.19 42.44 0.69
CA ALA A 105 -0.33 41.51 -0.30
C ALA A 105 -1.60 42.06 -0.98
N ARG A 106 -2.49 42.65 -0.19
CA ARG A 106 -3.70 43.31 -0.69
C ARG A 106 -3.37 44.40 -1.69
N GLU A 107 -2.49 45.32 -1.33
CA GLU A 107 -2.10 46.42 -2.21
C GLU A 107 -1.46 45.89 -3.50
N ALA A 108 -0.59 44.89 -3.38
CA ALA A 108 0.05 44.26 -4.53
C ALA A 108 -0.96 43.61 -5.48
N LEU A 109 -1.85 42.75 -4.96
CA LEU A 109 -2.83 42.03 -5.79
C LEU A 109 -3.91 42.95 -6.36
N GLN A 110 -4.34 43.98 -5.62
CA GLN A 110 -5.23 45.01 -6.17
C GLN A 110 -4.53 45.83 -7.26
N THR A 111 -3.22 46.04 -7.16
CA THR A 111 -2.43 46.67 -8.22
C THR A 111 -2.35 45.77 -9.45
N ALA A 112 -2.07 44.47 -9.28
CA ALA A 112 -2.14 43.50 -10.37
C ALA A 112 -3.51 43.51 -11.06
N TYR A 113 -4.60 43.43 -10.29
CA TYR A 113 -5.96 43.45 -10.81
C TYR A 113 -6.29 44.73 -11.59
N ARG A 114 -5.85 45.90 -11.11
CA ARG A 114 -6.05 47.18 -11.84
C ARG A 114 -5.26 47.24 -13.15
N LEU A 115 -4.08 46.63 -13.20
CA LEU A 115 -3.23 46.63 -14.39
C LEU A 115 -3.79 45.73 -15.50
N LYS A 116 -4.23 44.52 -15.15
CA LYS A 116 -4.77 43.54 -16.09
C LYS A 116 -5.96 42.80 -15.46
N PRO A 117 -7.15 43.43 -15.39
CA PRO A 117 -8.32 42.83 -14.75
C PRO A 117 -8.76 41.55 -15.46
N GLU A 118 -8.43 41.36 -16.74
CA GLU A 118 -8.75 40.16 -17.50
C GLU A 118 -7.89 38.93 -17.13
N GLN A 119 -6.72 39.14 -16.49
CA GLN A 119 -5.83 38.06 -16.05
C GLN A 119 -6.19 37.57 -14.65
N SER A 120 -6.38 36.26 -14.51
CA SER A 120 -7.01 35.65 -13.35
C SER A 120 -6.04 35.08 -12.31
N GLU A 121 -4.74 35.14 -12.54
CA GLU A 121 -3.71 34.61 -11.64
C GLU A 121 -3.81 35.19 -10.22
N ALA A 122 -4.26 36.45 -10.08
CA ALA A 122 -4.48 37.09 -8.79
C ALA A 122 -5.82 36.71 -8.11
N TYR A 123 -6.79 36.16 -8.86
CA TYR A 123 -8.18 36.09 -8.40
C TYR A 123 -8.39 35.15 -7.20
N GLY A 124 -7.67 34.03 -7.16
CA GLY A 124 -7.79 33.05 -6.07
C GLY A 124 -7.46 33.67 -4.71
N LEU A 125 -6.27 34.28 -4.61
CA LEU A 125 -5.86 34.94 -3.38
C LEU A 125 -6.67 36.22 -3.10
N LEU A 126 -7.14 36.94 -4.13
CA LEU A 126 -8.07 38.06 -3.94
C LEU A 126 -9.43 37.62 -3.36
N GLN A 127 -9.94 36.45 -3.75
CA GLN A 127 -11.15 35.86 -3.15
C GLN A 127 -10.92 35.54 -1.67
N LEU A 128 -9.81 34.88 -1.32
CA LEU A 128 -9.47 34.54 0.07
C LEU A 128 -9.16 35.78 0.93
N ILE A 129 -8.51 36.80 0.37
CA ILE A 129 -8.32 38.09 1.04
C ILE A 129 -9.66 38.76 1.29
N SER A 130 -10.60 38.69 0.34
CA SER A 130 -11.94 39.23 0.52
C SER A 130 -12.70 38.50 1.64
N GLU A 131 -12.53 37.17 1.75
CA GLU A 131 -13.00 36.41 2.91
C GLU A 131 -12.32 36.85 4.20
N PHE A 132 -10.99 37.03 4.19
CA PHE A 132 -10.23 37.50 5.35
C PHE A 132 -10.72 38.86 5.89
N ASP A 133 -11.25 39.73 5.02
CA ASP A 133 -11.87 41.00 5.43
C ASP A 133 -13.34 40.92 5.81
N LEU A 134 -13.96 39.77 5.56
CA LEU A 134 -15.40 39.56 5.58
C LEU A 134 -16.15 40.46 4.56
N ASN A 135 -15.51 40.75 3.42
CA ASN A 135 -16.14 41.48 2.32
C ASN A 135 -16.79 40.51 1.32
N LYS A 136 -18.06 40.17 1.59
CA LYS A 136 -18.86 39.25 0.74
C LYS A 136 -19.03 39.75 -0.70
N SER A 137 -19.08 41.07 -0.91
CA SER A 137 -19.24 41.64 -2.25
C SER A 137 -18.01 41.36 -3.11
N ASP A 138 -16.82 41.64 -2.59
CA ASP A 138 -15.57 41.40 -3.31
C ASP A 138 -15.29 39.90 -3.44
N ARG A 139 -15.61 39.10 -2.40
CA ARG A 139 -15.52 37.63 -2.48
C ARG A 139 -16.38 37.11 -3.64
N GLY A 140 -17.64 37.55 -3.73
CA GLY A 140 -18.54 37.18 -4.82
C GLY A 140 -18.05 37.64 -6.20
N LEU A 141 -17.45 38.84 -6.30
CA LEU A 141 -16.83 39.33 -7.54
C LEU A 141 -15.72 38.39 -8.03
N PHE A 142 -14.78 38.02 -7.15
CA PHE A 142 -13.67 37.14 -7.53
C PHE A 142 -14.11 35.69 -7.71
N SER A 143 -15.06 35.19 -6.91
CA SER A 143 -15.72 33.90 -7.12
C SER A 143 -16.32 33.78 -8.52
N LYS A 144 -17.07 34.80 -8.96
CA LYS A 144 -17.65 34.87 -10.30
C LYS A 144 -16.57 34.88 -11.38
N GLY A 145 -15.54 35.68 -11.19
CA GLY A 145 -14.41 35.76 -12.12
C GLY A 145 -13.67 34.43 -12.29
N LEU A 146 -13.45 33.70 -11.21
CA LEU A 146 -12.84 32.36 -11.24
C LEU A 146 -13.72 31.35 -11.99
N TYR A 147 -15.04 31.40 -11.79
CA TYR A 147 -16.00 30.52 -12.46
C TYR A 147 -16.09 30.80 -13.98
N GLU A 148 -16.33 32.05 -14.36
CA GLU A 148 -16.53 32.44 -15.78
C GLU A 148 -15.27 32.26 -16.64
N LYS A 149 -14.09 32.33 -16.02
CA LYS A 149 -12.80 32.11 -16.69
C LYS A 149 -12.30 30.67 -16.59
N SER A 150 -13.12 29.74 -16.08
CA SER A 150 -12.76 28.33 -15.89
C SER A 150 -11.44 28.16 -15.15
N GLN A 151 -11.24 28.91 -14.06
CA GLN A 151 -10.03 28.88 -13.21
C GLN A 151 -10.15 27.91 -12.03
N VAL A 152 -11.22 27.14 -12.03
CA VAL A 152 -11.46 25.97 -11.17
C VAL A 152 -11.87 24.86 -12.12
N SER A 153 -11.20 23.70 -12.06
CA SER A 153 -11.54 22.59 -12.95
C SER A 153 -12.95 22.06 -12.66
N ALA A 154 -13.59 21.48 -13.68
CA ALA A 154 -14.96 21.01 -13.55
C ALA A 154 -15.04 19.83 -12.56
N SER A 155 -14.05 18.93 -12.58
CA SER A 155 -13.95 17.88 -11.56
C SER A 155 -13.76 18.43 -10.16
N LEU A 156 -13.02 19.54 -9.98
CA LEU A 156 -12.82 20.13 -8.66
C LEU A 156 -14.12 20.75 -8.13
N LEU A 157 -14.91 21.42 -8.98
CA LEU A 157 -16.24 21.91 -8.60
C LEU A 157 -17.18 20.76 -8.20
N ASN A 158 -17.18 19.66 -8.94
CA ASN A 158 -17.98 18.47 -8.60
C ASN A 158 -17.50 17.82 -7.29
N TYR A 159 -16.19 17.73 -7.08
CA TYR A 159 -15.61 17.25 -5.83
C TYR A 159 -16.05 18.11 -4.64
N SER A 160 -15.90 19.43 -4.74
CA SER A 160 -16.30 20.37 -3.69
C SER A 160 -17.81 20.41 -3.46
N TYR A 161 -18.62 20.17 -4.51
CA TYR A 161 -20.06 19.98 -4.37
C TYR A 161 -20.36 18.76 -3.48
N ASN A 162 -19.70 17.62 -3.75
CA ASN A 162 -19.86 16.41 -2.94
C ASN A 162 -19.31 16.58 -1.51
N VAL A 163 -18.26 17.39 -1.32
CA VAL A 163 -17.85 17.83 0.04
C VAL A 163 -19.01 18.51 0.73
N LEU A 164 -19.61 19.55 0.13
CA LEU A 164 -20.75 20.28 0.71
C LEU A 164 -21.97 19.38 0.95
N MET A 165 -22.26 18.43 0.06
CA MET A 165 -23.37 17.47 0.25
C MET A 165 -23.10 16.41 1.31
N SER A 166 -21.87 16.29 1.81
CA SER A 166 -21.57 15.43 2.95
C SER A 166 -22.09 15.98 4.29
N LEU A 167 -22.40 17.28 4.35
CA LEU A 167 -22.74 17.98 5.59
C LEU A 167 -24.24 18.06 5.86
N GLU A 168 -24.61 18.03 7.13
CA GLU A 168 -25.96 18.39 7.59
C GLU A 168 -26.27 19.89 7.42
N PRO A 169 -27.56 20.28 7.39
CA PRO A 169 -27.96 21.69 7.31
C PRO A 169 -27.35 22.56 8.42
N SER A 170 -26.91 23.78 8.07
CA SER A 170 -26.32 24.77 8.98
C SER A 170 -25.04 24.32 9.69
N ALA A 171 -24.36 23.30 9.15
CA ALA A 171 -23.11 22.79 9.70
C ALA A 171 -21.93 23.75 9.50
N VAL A 172 -20.85 23.49 10.25
CA VAL A 172 -19.56 24.15 10.10
C VAL A 172 -18.58 23.20 9.43
N LEU A 173 -17.96 23.61 8.32
CA LEU A 173 -16.91 22.87 7.62
C LEU A 173 -15.55 23.50 7.91
N ILE A 174 -14.63 22.71 8.46
CA ILE A 174 -13.21 23.05 8.58
C ILE A 174 -12.48 22.54 7.33
N THR A 175 -11.73 23.43 6.69
CA THR A 175 -10.93 23.19 5.48
C THR A 175 -9.56 23.86 5.59
N GLU A 176 -8.66 23.59 4.64
CA GLU A 176 -7.29 24.11 4.63
C GLU A 176 -6.76 24.23 3.20
N GLY A 177 -6.09 25.34 2.92
CA GLY A 177 -5.43 25.57 1.64
C GLY A 177 -6.37 26.05 0.53
N GLU A 178 -5.78 26.78 -0.41
CA GLU A 178 -6.52 27.46 -1.48
C GLU A 178 -7.30 26.50 -2.39
N SER A 179 -6.69 25.37 -2.76
CA SER A 179 -7.25 24.42 -3.72
C SER A 179 -8.48 23.68 -3.20
N THR A 180 -8.74 23.72 -1.89
CA THR A 180 -9.92 23.09 -1.28
C THR A 180 -10.97 24.14 -0.88
N THR A 181 -10.54 25.34 -0.49
CA THR A 181 -11.42 26.42 0.00
C THR A 181 -12.02 27.26 -1.12
N ILE A 182 -11.23 27.66 -2.12
CA ILE A 182 -11.69 28.47 -3.27
C ILE A 182 -12.93 27.87 -3.96
N PRO A 183 -12.92 26.58 -4.38
CA PRO A 183 -14.07 26.00 -5.07
C PRO A 183 -15.34 25.99 -4.21
N LEU A 184 -15.23 25.84 -2.88
CA LEU A 184 -16.38 25.89 -1.98
C LEU A 184 -17.04 27.29 -1.98
N PHE A 185 -16.24 28.36 -1.98
CA PHE A 185 -16.78 29.72 -2.12
C PHE A 185 -17.37 30.00 -3.50
N VAL A 186 -16.77 29.46 -4.58
CA VAL A 186 -17.37 29.55 -5.92
C VAL A 186 -18.76 28.91 -5.94
N LEU A 187 -18.92 27.73 -5.34
CA LEU A 187 -20.20 27.04 -5.24
C LEU A 187 -21.23 27.85 -4.44
N GLN A 188 -20.84 28.45 -3.31
CA GLN A 188 -21.74 29.26 -2.48
C GLN A 188 -22.11 30.60 -3.13
N ASP A 189 -21.12 31.33 -3.66
CA ASP A 189 -21.29 32.71 -4.14
C ASP A 189 -21.91 32.79 -5.53
N VAL A 190 -21.59 31.83 -6.42
CA VAL A 190 -22.00 31.87 -7.83
C VAL A 190 -23.16 30.93 -8.09
N LEU A 191 -23.06 29.69 -7.59
CA LEU A 191 -24.06 28.64 -7.86
C LEU A 191 -25.13 28.51 -6.76
N ASN A 192 -25.04 29.30 -5.69
CA ASN A 192 -25.97 29.30 -4.55
C ASN A 192 -26.13 27.92 -3.90
N ILE A 193 -25.06 27.11 -3.91
CA ILE A 193 -25.07 25.77 -3.31
C ILE A 193 -24.67 25.85 -1.84
N ARG A 194 -25.51 25.30 -0.96
CA ARG A 194 -25.23 25.15 0.48
C ARG A 194 -24.72 26.42 1.17
N GLN A 195 -25.37 27.55 0.89
CA GLN A 195 -25.10 28.84 1.54
C GLN A 195 -25.37 28.82 3.06
N ASP A 196 -26.07 27.80 3.55
CA ASP A 196 -26.29 27.53 4.97
C ASP A 196 -25.03 27.05 5.70
N VAL A 197 -24.08 26.44 4.99
CA VAL A 197 -22.86 25.88 5.59
C VAL A 197 -21.86 27.00 5.87
N THR A 198 -21.34 27.04 7.09
CA THR A 198 -20.24 27.94 7.46
C THR A 198 -18.91 27.30 7.10
N ILE A 199 -18.18 27.85 6.13
CA ILE A 199 -16.83 27.41 5.76
C ILE A 199 -15.82 28.17 6.61
N LEU A 200 -14.91 27.43 7.24
CA LEU A 200 -13.79 27.96 8.02
C LEU A 200 -12.48 27.38 7.51
N ASP A 201 -11.63 28.24 6.98
CA ASP A 201 -10.29 27.89 6.51
C ASP A 201 -9.26 28.06 7.63
N LEU A 202 -8.47 27.01 7.90
CA LEU A 202 -7.48 27.00 8.98
C LEU A 202 -6.35 27.99 8.77
N ASP A 203 -5.92 28.26 7.53
CA ASP A 203 -4.87 29.23 7.23
C ASP A 203 -5.32 30.63 7.66
N LEU A 204 -6.57 30.99 7.33
CA LEU A 204 -7.16 32.26 7.76
C LEU A 204 -7.35 32.32 9.27
N LEU A 205 -7.84 31.24 9.89
CA LEU A 205 -8.12 31.19 11.34
C LEU A 205 -6.88 31.31 12.23
N THR A 206 -5.68 31.07 11.70
CA THR A 206 -4.44 31.35 12.45
C THR A 206 -4.26 32.84 12.77
N HIS A 207 -4.95 33.72 12.03
CA HIS A 207 -4.96 35.16 12.29
C HIS A 207 -6.08 35.52 13.27
N GLN A 208 -5.70 35.91 14.49
CA GLN A 208 -6.62 36.21 15.59
C GLN A 208 -7.70 37.25 15.23
N TRP A 209 -7.33 38.28 14.44
CA TRP A 209 -8.27 39.29 13.99
C TRP A 209 -9.43 38.69 13.19
N TYR A 210 -9.10 37.96 12.11
CA TYR A 210 -10.08 37.30 11.26
C TYR A 210 -10.93 36.32 12.07
N ALA A 211 -10.29 35.43 12.84
CA ALA A 211 -10.99 34.45 13.67
C ALA A 211 -12.03 35.10 14.59
N THR A 212 -11.63 36.17 15.30
CA THR A 212 -12.54 36.89 16.23
C THR A 212 -13.78 37.41 15.52
N ARG A 213 -13.61 38.09 14.38
CA ARG A 213 -14.76 38.63 13.64
C ARG A 213 -15.61 37.55 13.01
N LYS A 214 -14.97 36.54 12.42
CA LYS A 214 -15.67 35.46 11.73
C LYS A 214 -16.57 34.74 12.72
N PHE A 215 -16.05 34.43 13.90
CA PHE A 215 -16.82 33.83 14.98
C PHE A 215 -17.97 34.72 15.47
N GLN A 216 -17.76 36.04 15.57
CA GLN A 216 -18.85 36.99 15.86
C GLN A 216 -19.93 36.99 14.78
N GLU A 217 -19.55 37.05 13.49
CA GLU A 217 -20.49 37.05 12.36
C GLU A 217 -21.30 35.75 12.31
N THR A 218 -20.65 34.62 12.55
CA THR A 218 -21.27 33.30 12.44
C THR A 218 -21.93 32.82 13.73
N GLY A 219 -21.75 33.54 14.85
CA GLY A 219 -22.22 33.15 16.18
C GLY A 219 -21.53 31.88 16.71
N ILE A 220 -20.24 31.70 16.41
CA ILE A 220 -19.39 30.65 16.97
C ILE A 220 -18.74 31.19 18.25
N VAL A 221 -18.75 30.40 19.32
CA VAL A 221 -18.13 30.73 20.61
C VAL A 221 -16.68 30.26 20.60
N GLN A 222 -15.76 31.15 20.98
CA GLN A 222 -14.33 30.86 21.06
C GLN A 222 -13.94 30.44 22.49
N ALA A 223 -13.14 29.38 22.64
CA ALA A 223 -12.50 29.02 23.92
C ALA A 223 -11.43 30.04 24.33
N VAL A 224 -11.30 30.32 25.63
CA VAL A 224 -10.21 31.15 26.15
C VAL A 224 -8.90 30.34 26.11
N ARG A 225 -7.93 30.77 25.31
CA ARG A 225 -6.62 30.13 25.26
C ARG A 225 -5.85 30.40 26.56
N ALA A 226 -5.47 29.34 27.28
CA ALA A 226 -4.52 29.47 28.39
C ALA A 226 -3.15 29.89 27.82
N SER A 227 -2.58 30.96 28.36
CA SER A 227 -1.40 31.66 27.81
C SER A 227 -0.07 30.90 27.91
N SER A 228 -0.08 29.58 28.09
CA SER A 228 1.12 28.84 28.51
C SER A 228 1.23 27.44 27.91
N PHE A 229 1.11 27.27 26.59
CA PHE A 229 1.72 26.14 25.86
C PHE A 229 2.03 26.55 24.41
N SER A 230 3.18 26.11 23.91
CA SER A 230 3.70 26.33 22.54
C SER A 230 2.99 25.48 21.48
N GLU A 231 1.69 25.20 21.65
CA GLU A 231 0.92 24.30 20.80
C GLU A 231 0.64 24.87 19.40
N ASP A 232 0.59 23.95 18.44
CA ASP A 232 0.11 24.17 17.08
C ASP A 232 -1.32 24.72 17.12
N VAL A 233 -1.46 25.98 16.68
CA VAL A 233 -2.73 26.73 16.73
C VAL A 233 -3.81 26.04 15.90
N ARG A 234 -3.46 25.37 14.80
CA ARG A 234 -4.45 24.71 13.92
C ARG A 234 -5.05 23.49 14.60
N ALA A 235 -4.21 22.63 15.18
CA ALA A 235 -4.67 21.47 15.93
C ALA A 235 -5.49 21.87 17.17
N TRP A 236 -5.07 22.94 17.86
CA TRP A 236 -5.82 23.49 18.98
C TRP A 236 -7.22 23.97 18.55
N ILE A 237 -7.32 24.76 17.47
CA ILE A 237 -8.61 25.21 16.91
C ILE A 237 -9.53 24.02 16.61
N CYS A 238 -8.98 23.00 15.94
CA CYS A 238 -9.74 21.81 15.56
C CYS A 238 -10.32 21.10 16.79
N SER A 239 -9.56 20.99 17.88
CA SER A 239 -10.03 20.33 19.10
C SER A 239 -11.03 21.14 19.92
N GLN A 240 -10.86 22.46 20.03
CA GLN A 240 -11.61 23.26 21.01
C GLN A 240 -12.94 23.81 20.50
N LEU A 241 -13.08 23.99 19.18
CA LEU A 241 -14.30 24.58 18.60
C LEU A 241 -15.56 23.74 18.84
N PRO A 242 -15.57 22.41 18.65
CA PRO A 242 -16.75 21.59 18.93
C PRO A 242 -17.19 21.65 20.38
N ASP A 243 -16.24 21.58 21.32
CA ASP A 243 -16.52 21.60 22.77
C ASP A 243 -17.16 22.92 23.22
N SER A 244 -16.70 24.04 22.64
CA SER A 244 -17.25 25.37 22.94
C SER A 244 -18.61 25.62 22.28
N ASN A 245 -19.03 24.76 21.35
CA ASN A 245 -20.21 24.95 20.51
C ASN A 245 -21.05 23.67 20.39
N PRO A 246 -21.57 23.11 21.50
CA PRO A 246 -22.23 21.79 21.50
C PRO A 246 -23.51 21.73 20.65
N ASN A 247 -24.12 22.87 20.34
CA ASN A 247 -25.32 22.98 19.50
C ASN A 247 -25.01 23.08 18.00
N ARG A 248 -23.74 23.04 17.60
CA ARG A 248 -23.31 23.09 16.19
C ARG A 248 -22.61 21.79 15.81
N LYS A 249 -22.78 21.38 14.56
CA LYS A 249 -22.10 20.22 13.99
C LYS A 249 -20.85 20.66 13.24
N PHE A 250 -19.71 20.11 13.63
CA PHE A 250 -18.42 20.41 13.03
C PHE A 250 -18.00 19.24 12.15
N TYR A 251 -17.65 19.57 10.91
CA TYR A 251 -17.18 18.66 9.89
C TYR A 251 -15.77 19.06 9.47
N TYR A 252 -14.96 18.06 9.16
CA TYR A 252 -13.55 18.19 8.83
C TYR A 252 -13.36 17.60 7.44
N ALA A 253 -12.95 18.42 6.46
CA ALA A 253 -12.73 17.95 5.10
C ALA A 253 -11.66 16.83 5.10
N LEU A 254 -11.83 15.80 4.26
CA LEU A 254 -10.85 14.70 4.17
C LEU A 254 -9.47 15.15 3.60
N THR A 255 -9.38 16.39 3.11
CA THR A 255 -8.16 17.02 2.62
C THR A 255 -7.32 17.69 3.71
N LEU A 256 -7.83 17.80 4.94
CA LEU A 256 -7.08 18.39 6.05
C LEU A 256 -5.80 17.60 6.36
N ALA A 257 -4.74 18.30 6.73
CA ALA A 257 -3.52 17.65 7.21
C ALA A 257 -3.80 16.83 8.47
N LYS A 258 -3.21 15.63 8.55
CA LYS A 258 -3.43 14.70 9.68
C LYS A 258 -3.03 15.30 11.02
N ASP A 259 -1.96 16.07 11.05
CA ASP A 259 -1.45 16.70 12.28
C ASP A 259 -2.50 17.63 12.93
N ASN A 260 -3.30 18.31 12.11
CA ASN A 260 -4.36 19.22 12.58
C ASN A 260 -5.52 18.50 13.29
N ILE A 261 -5.74 17.21 13.03
CA ILE A 261 -6.88 16.45 13.54
C ILE A 261 -6.49 15.26 14.42
N THR A 262 -5.20 15.05 14.65
CA THR A 262 -4.68 13.86 15.34
C THR A 262 -5.23 13.70 16.76
N SER A 263 -5.41 14.80 17.50
CA SER A 263 -5.92 14.79 18.88
C SER A 263 -7.40 14.43 18.99
N ILE A 264 -8.17 14.61 17.92
CA ILE A 264 -9.62 14.36 17.88
C ILE A 264 -10.00 13.17 17.01
N LYS A 265 -9.03 12.42 16.47
CA LYS A 265 -9.27 11.35 15.48
C LYS A 265 -10.30 10.31 15.94
N GLU A 266 -10.33 9.98 17.23
CA GLU A 266 -11.26 9.00 17.82
C GLU A 266 -12.71 9.49 17.86
N TYR A 267 -12.93 10.79 17.67
CA TYR A 267 -14.25 11.42 17.63
C TYR A 267 -14.69 11.80 16.21
N LEU A 268 -13.91 11.44 15.19
CA LEU A 268 -14.19 11.74 13.79
C LEU A 268 -14.80 10.54 13.07
N TYR A 269 -16.01 10.72 12.56
CA TYR A 269 -16.74 9.72 11.79
C TYR A 269 -16.81 10.14 10.33
N VAL A 270 -16.19 9.39 9.42
CA VAL A 270 -16.30 9.65 7.98
C VAL A 270 -17.74 9.43 7.53
N VAL A 271 -18.38 10.47 6.97
CA VAL A 271 -19.78 10.39 6.48
C VAL A 271 -19.91 10.64 4.97
N GLY A 272 -18.79 10.86 4.30
CA GLY A 272 -18.71 11.26 2.90
C GLY A 272 -17.30 11.76 2.61
N LEU A 273 -17.19 12.91 1.92
CA LEU A 273 -15.92 13.61 1.74
C LEU A 273 -15.57 14.59 2.89
N ALA A 274 -16.25 14.43 4.02
CA ALA A 274 -15.92 15.06 5.28
C ALA A 274 -16.19 14.09 6.45
N SER A 275 -15.51 14.35 7.56
CA SER A 275 -15.69 13.63 8.82
C SER A 275 -16.49 14.47 9.81
N LEU A 276 -17.56 13.92 10.37
CA LEU A 276 -18.34 14.52 11.45
C LEU A 276 -17.63 14.32 12.80
N HIS A 277 -17.46 15.39 13.57
CA HIS A 277 -17.06 15.28 14.97
C HIS A 277 -18.26 14.94 15.86
N SER A 278 -18.14 13.85 16.63
CA SER A 278 -19.18 13.39 17.55
C SER A 278 -18.59 12.66 18.76
N LEU A 279 -19.09 12.99 19.96
CA LEU A 279 -18.74 12.27 21.19
C LEU A 279 -19.55 10.97 21.37
N THR A 280 -20.56 10.76 20.55
CA THR A 280 -21.38 9.54 20.54
C THR A 280 -21.26 8.83 19.20
N ASN A 281 -21.49 7.51 19.21
CA ASN A 281 -21.49 6.70 17.99
C ASN A 281 -22.45 7.28 16.94
N VAL A 282 -21.99 7.30 15.69
CA VAL A 282 -22.75 7.76 14.53
C VAL A 282 -22.94 6.56 13.58
N ASP A 283 -24.13 6.39 13.03
CA ASP A 283 -24.35 5.47 11.90
C ASP A 283 -23.86 6.11 10.60
N ASN A 284 -22.54 6.25 10.52
CA ASN A 284 -21.87 6.96 9.46
C ASN A 284 -21.93 6.19 8.13
N VAL A 285 -21.99 4.86 8.17
CA VAL A 285 -22.09 4.02 6.97
C VAL A 285 -23.42 4.20 6.25
N SER A 286 -24.54 4.26 6.96
CA SER A 286 -25.85 4.56 6.34
C SER A 286 -25.86 5.96 5.70
N GLN A 287 -25.19 6.93 6.31
CA GLN A 287 -25.05 8.27 5.75
C GLN A 287 -24.18 8.27 4.48
N ILE A 288 -23.05 7.57 4.50
CA ILE A 288 -22.19 7.41 3.31
C ILE A 288 -23.00 6.79 2.16
N LYS A 289 -23.72 5.69 2.40
CA LYS A 289 -24.51 5.02 1.35
C LYS A 289 -25.54 5.97 0.74
N ARG A 290 -26.29 6.69 1.58
CA ARG A 290 -27.24 7.72 1.11
C ARG A 290 -26.55 8.78 0.25
N ASN A 291 -25.43 9.30 0.72
CA ASN A 291 -24.69 10.36 0.02
C ASN A 291 -24.21 9.87 -1.35
N LEU A 292 -23.57 8.70 -1.41
CA LEU A 292 -23.08 8.10 -2.66
C LEU A 292 -24.22 7.79 -3.65
N GLU A 293 -25.37 7.32 -3.16
CA GLU A 293 -26.49 6.88 -4.00
C GLU A 293 -27.42 8.01 -4.46
N LYS A 294 -27.55 9.09 -3.67
CA LYS A 294 -28.63 10.08 -3.85
C LYS A 294 -28.19 11.53 -3.93
N GLU A 295 -27.12 11.89 -3.23
CA GLU A 295 -26.73 13.30 -3.07
C GLU A 295 -25.51 13.66 -3.93
N PHE A 296 -24.59 12.71 -4.12
CA PHE A 296 -23.34 12.96 -4.81
C PHE A 296 -23.50 12.94 -6.33
N LEU A 297 -22.81 13.87 -6.99
CA LEU A 297 -22.57 13.83 -8.42
C LEU A 297 -21.51 12.77 -8.69
N MET A 298 -21.91 11.57 -9.12
CA MET A 298 -20.98 10.45 -9.32
C MET A 298 -20.54 10.27 -10.78
N ASP A 299 -21.31 10.80 -11.73
CA ASP A 299 -21.12 10.53 -13.17
C ASP A 299 -19.74 10.98 -13.67
N TYR A 300 -19.21 12.10 -13.16
CA TYR A 300 -17.90 12.61 -13.58
C TYR A 300 -16.73 11.70 -13.13
N LEU A 301 -16.95 10.84 -12.13
CA LEU A 301 -15.99 9.82 -11.72
C LEU A 301 -16.01 8.60 -12.64
N LEU A 302 -17.12 8.38 -13.35
CA LEU A 302 -17.28 7.28 -14.31
C LEU A 302 -16.84 7.68 -15.71
N VAL A 303 -17.23 8.89 -16.14
CA VAL A 303 -17.01 9.41 -17.49
C VAL A 303 -16.32 10.77 -17.42
N ASP A 304 -15.34 10.97 -18.30
CA ASP A 304 -14.74 12.29 -18.47
C ASP A 304 -15.54 13.13 -19.47
N PHE A 305 -16.23 14.15 -18.96
CA PHE A 305 -17.04 15.06 -19.77
C PHE A 305 -16.28 16.31 -20.24
N SER A 306 -15.15 16.63 -19.60
CA SER A 306 -14.42 17.89 -19.82
C SER A 306 -13.08 17.70 -20.54
N GLY A 307 -12.63 16.47 -20.77
CA GLY A 307 -11.32 16.20 -21.39
C GLY A 307 -10.17 16.47 -20.42
N GLU A 308 -10.42 16.31 -19.12
CA GLU A 308 -9.45 16.57 -18.07
C GLU A 308 -8.41 15.44 -17.98
N SER A 309 -7.15 15.83 -17.79
CA SER A 309 -6.02 14.95 -17.54
C SER A 309 -6.03 14.35 -16.14
N GLU A 310 -5.19 13.33 -15.91
CA GLU A 310 -4.99 12.72 -14.59
C GLU A 310 -4.42 13.69 -13.53
N HIS A 311 -3.86 14.82 -13.95
CA HIS A 311 -3.29 15.83 -13.07
C HIS A 311 -4.28 16.95 -12.74
N ASP A 312 -5.47 16.98 -13.34
CA ASP A 312 -6.46 17.99 -12.98
C ASP A 312 -6.87 17.85 -11.51
N ALA A 313 -7.00 18.98 -10.83
CA ALA A 313 -7.05 19.04 -9.37
C ALA A 313 -8.16 18.14 -8.78
N GLY A 314 -9.37 18.17 -9.36
CA GLY A 314 -10.47 17.32 -8.91
C GLY A 314 -10.24 15.83 -9.17
N ARG A 315 -9.49 15.46 -10.22
CA ARG A 315 -9.06 14.07 -10.45
C ARG A 315 -8.08 13.61 -9.39
N VAL A 316 -7.11 14.45 -9.00
CA VAL A 316 -6.19 14.16 -7.90
C VAL A 316 -6.96 13.98 -6.57
N PHE A 317 -7.90 14.88 -6.26
CA PHE A 317 -8.73 14.78 -5.06
C PHE A 317 -9.73 13.61 -5.09
N SER A 318 -10.01 13.02 -6.25
CA SER A 318 -10.92 11.86 -6.34
C SER A 318 -10.43 10.66 -5.52
N ALA A 319 -9.13 10.59 -5.18
CA ALA A 319 -8.60 9.59 -4.26
C ALA A 319 -9.31 9.59 -2.90
N ASN A 320 -9.85 10.74 -2.46
CA ASN A 320 -10.55 10.85 -1.18
C ASN A 320 -11.91 10.14 -1.16
N TYR A 321 -12.50 9.81 -2.33
CA TYR A 321 -13.70 8.95 -2.37
C TYR A 321 -13.40 7.52 -1.91
N LEU A 322 -12.15 7.05 -2.01
CA LEU A 322 -11.82 5.67 -1.67
C LEU A 322 -12.16 5.35 -0.22
N VAL A 323 -11.96 6.28 0.72
CA VAL A 323 -12.24 6.06 2.15
C VAL A 323 -13.73 5.77 2.43
N PRO A 324 -14.69 6.65 2.09
CA PRO A 324 -16.10 6.35 2.29
C PRO A 324 -16.57 5.17 1.42
N MET A 325 -16.05 5.00 0.20
CA MET A 325 -16.42 3.86 -0.65
C MET A 325 -16.00 2.51 -0.06
N ILE A 326 -14.82 2.44 0.56
CA ILE A 326 -14.37 1.24 1.28
C ILE A 326 -15.35 0.86 2.39
N LEU A 327 -15.73 1.83 3.23
CA LEU A 327 -16.69 1.60 4.32
C LEU A 327 -18.06 1.15 3.82
N ALA A 328 -18.56 1.77 2.74
CA ALA A 328 -19.81 1.37 2.12
C ALA A 328 -19.72 -0.02 1.47
N TYR A 329 -18.61 -0.33 0.80
CA TYR A 329 -18.34 -1.63 0.17
C TYR A 329 -18.37 -2.76 1.20
N GLU A 330 -17.61 -2.63 2.30
CA GLU A 330 -17.59 -3.63 3.37
C GLU A 330 -18.99 -3.90 3.93
N ALA A 331 -19.78 -2.84 4.08
CA ALA A 331 -21.15 -2.96 4.54
C ALA A 331 -22.09 -3.61 3.50
N TYR A 332 -21.96 -3.31 2.21
CA TYR A 332 -22.71 -4.02 1.17
C TYR A 332 -22.37 -5.51 1.11
N VAL A 333 -21.08 -5.85 1.25
CA VAL A 333 -20.63 -7.25 1.33
C VAL A 333 -21.24 -7.95 2.54
N LYS A 334 -21.17 -7.34 3.72
CA LYS A 334 -21.76 -7.88 4.95
C LYS A 334 -23.28 -8.05 4.87
N GLU A 335 -23.96 -7.17 4.14
CA GLU A 335 -25.41 -7.22 3.88
C GLU A 335 -25.80 -8.21 2.76
N GLY A 336 -24.83 -8.82 2.07
CA GLY A 336 -25.09 -9.72 0.93
C GLY A 336 -25.56 -9.00 -0.34
N LYS A 337 -25.36 -7.68 -0.44
CA LYS A 337 -25.71 -6.85 -1.60
C LYS A 337 -24.60 -6.86 -2.66
N THR A 338 -24.46 -8.00 -3.32
CA THR A 338 -23.34 -8.28 -4.24
C THR A 338 -23.30 -7.33 -5.44
N GLN A 339 -24.45 -6.94 -6.00
CA GLN A 339 -24.47 -6.05 -7.17
C GLN A 339 -23.96 -4.64 -6.86
N GLU A 340 -24.36 -4.09 -5.72
CA GLU A 340 -23.93 -2.78 -5.23
C GLU A 340 -22.44 -2.83 -4.87
N ALA A 341 -21.99 -3.89 -4.19
CA ALA A 341 -20.59 -4.10 -3.86
C ALA A 341 -19.71 -4.17 -5.13
N ASP A 342 -20.12 -4.92 -6.15
CA ASP A 342 -19.36 -5.07 -7.40
C ASP A 342 -19.28 -3.75 -8.19
N LYS A 343 -20.38 -2.99 -8.28
CA LYS A 343 -20.38 -1.66 -8.91
C LYS A 343 -19.41 -0.72 -8.19
N LEU A 344 -19.47 -0.70 -6.87
CA LEU A 344 -18.63 0.17 -6.05
C LEU A 344 -17.15 -0.24 -6.15
N ARG A 345 -16.86 -1.54 -6.16
CA ARG A 345 -15.51 -2.08 -6.41
C ARG A 345 -14.95 -1.62 -7.75
N GLY A 346 -15.71 -1.73 -8.84
CA GLY A 346 -15.25 -1.29 -10.16
C GLY A 346 -14.89 0.20 -10.19
N LEU A 347 -15.68 1.03 -9.50
CA LEU A 347 -15.41 2.46 -9.36
C LEU A 347 -14.16 2.74 -8.49
N MET A 348 -14.03 2.04 -7.34
CA MET A 348 -12.84 2.16 -6.48
C MET A 348 -11.56 1.77 -7.23
N GLU A 349 -11.56 0.68 -8.00
CA GLU A 349 -10.43 0.25 -8.81
C GLU A 349 -10.08 1.26 -9.92
N LYS A 350 -11.09 1.89 -10.54
CA LYS A 350 -10.89 2.96 -11.51
C LYS A 350 -10.22 4.18 -10.87
N ILE A 351 -10.78 4.69 -9.78
CA ILE A 351 -10.23 5.85 -9.05
C ILE A 351 -8.81 5.55 -8.58
N ALA A 352 -8.57 4.35 -8.03
CA ALA A 352 -7.24 3.95 -7.58
C ALA A 352 -6.22 3.92 -8.71
N ARG A 353 -6.59 3.48 -9.91
CA ARG A 353 -5.72 3.52 -11.10
C ARG A 353 -5.40 4.94 -11.54
N GLU A 354 -6.42 5.81 -11.59
CA GLU A 354 -6.28 7.21 -12.03
C GLU A 354 -5.50 8.07 -11.04
N THR A 355 -5.44 7.66 -9.77
CA THR A 355 -4.77 8.44 -8.69
C THR A 355 -3.47 7.81 -8.21
N GLY A 356 -2.99 6.75 -8.88
CA GLY A 356 -1.74 6.06 -8.51
C GLY A 356 -1.83 5.26 -7.20
N LYS A 357 -3.04 4.88 -6.77
CA LYS A 357 -3.34 4.11 -5.55
C LYS A 357 -3.70 2.64 -5.81
N SER A 358 -3.48 2.13 -7.03
CA SER A 358 -3.80 0.74 -7.41
C SER A 358 -3.23 -0.31 -6.48
N SER A 359 -1.99 -0.14 -5.99
CA SER A 359 -1.36 -1.08 -5.07
C SER A 359 -2.10 -1.14 -3.73
N ILE A 360 -2.37 0.02 -3.13
CA ILE A 360 -3.11 0.12 -1.86
C ILE A 360 -4.52 -0.46 -2.02
N MET A 361 -5.21 -0.14 -3.12
CA MET A 361 -6.54 -0.66 -3.40
C MET A 361 -6.53 -2.18 -3.64
N ALA A 362 -5.52 -2.70 -4.36
CA ALA A 362 -5.35 -4.13 -4.53
C ALA A 362 -5.06 -4.82 -3.18
N ASN A 363 -4.24 -4.20 -2.32
CA ASN A 363 -3.97 -4.71 -0.98
C ASN A 363 -5.25 -4.78 -0.14
N PHE A 364 -6.10 -3.75 -0.21
CA PHE A 364 -7.40 -3.75 0.46
C PHE A 364 -8.36 -4.83 -0.08
N LEU A 365 -8.55 -4.89 -1.39
CA LEU A 365 -9.53 -5.80 -2.02
C LEU A 365 -9.10 -7.26 -2.03
N TYR A 366 -7.79 -7.50 -2.11
CA TYR A 366 -7.21 -8.84 -2.34
C TYR A 366 -6.29 -9.32 -1.21
N GLY A 367 -6.09 -8.51 -0.16
CA GLY A 367 -5.38 -8.92 1.05
C GLY A 367 -3.86 -9.09 0.91
N THR A 368 -3.22 -8.40 -0.05
CA THR A 368 -1.75 -8.43 -0.19
C THR A 368 -1.08 -7.37 0.68
N ASN A 369 -1.03 -7.56 2.00
CA ASN A 369 -0.16 -6.74 2.86
C ASN A 369 1.32 -7.00 2.53
N THR A 370 1.93 -6.18 1.68
CA THR A 370 3.36 -5.88 1.81
C THR A 370 3.55 -4.36 1.79
N GLU A 371 4.01 -3.80 2.91
CA GLU A 371 4.81 -2.58 2.83
C GLU A 371 5.99 -2.92 1.92
N SER A 372 6.17 -2.17 0.83
CA SER A 372 7.19 -2.50 -0.16
C SER A 372 8.56 -2.48 0.51
N ILE A 373 9.28 -3.60 0.48
CA ILE A 373 10.63 -3.67 1.05
C ILE A 373 11.54 -2.85 0.14
N PRO A 374 12.21 -1.79 0.63
CA PRO A 374 13.15 -1.03 -0.19
C PRO A 374 14.30 -1.93 -0.65
N TYR A 375 14.69 -1.79 -1.91
CA TYR A 375 15.79 -2.56 -2.47
C TYR A 375 17.15 -2.00 -2.03
N TYR A 376 17.91 -2.82 -1.32
CA TYR A 376 19.33 -2.66 -1.08
C TYR A 376 20.05 -3.90 -1.64
N PRO A 377 21.20 -3.74 -2.32
CA PRO A 377 21.92 -4.88 -2.87
C PRO A 377 22.47 -5.78 -1.76
N LEU A 378 22.07 -7.06 -1.75
CA LEU A 378 22.73 -8.11 -0.97
C LEU A 378 23.49 -9.02 -1.92
N ALA A 379 24.77 -9.28 -1.64
CA ALA A 379 25.51 -10.31 -2.36
C ALA A 379 24.86 -11.68 -2.10
N ILE A 380 24.15 -12.19 -3.09
CA ILE A 380 23.57 -13.54 -3.10
C ILE A 380 24.32 -14.43 -4.07
N ASN A 381 24.26 -15.73 -3.84
CA ASN A 381 24.67 -16.75 -4.80
C ASN A 381 23.39 -17.26 -5.48
N ALA A 382 23.06 -16.72 -6.66
CA ALA A 382 21.81 -17.05 -7.35
C ALA A 382 21.74 -18.54 -7.69
N LYS A 383 22.89 -19.14 -8.06
CA LYS A 383 23.01 -20.57 -8.34
C LYS A 383 22.62 -21.44 -7.12
N SER A 384 23.00 -21.04 -5.91
CA SER A 384 22.59 -21.77 -4.70
C SER A 384 21.09 -21.75 -4.50
N TRP A 385 20.39 -20.65 -4.82
CA TRP A 385 18.93 -20.60 -4.75
C TRP A 385 18.28 -21.45 -5.84
N GLU A 386 18.85 -21.46 -7.04
CA GLU A 386 18.40 -22.30 -8.15
C GLU A 386 18.55 -23.80 -7.86
N GLU A 387 19.63 -24.20 -7.15
CA GLU A 387 19.86 -25.59 -6.73
C GLU A 387 18.83 -26.10 -5.70
N GLU A 388 18.23 -25.18 -4.95
CA GLU A 388 17.14 -25.47 -4.01
C GLU A 388 15.78 -25.60 -4.71
N MET A 389 15.64 -25.16 -5.96
CA MET A 389 14.37 -25.18 -6.70
C MET A 389 14.17 -26.46 -7.51
N ARG A 390 12.93 -26.97 -7.55
CA ARG A 390 12.53 -28.16 -8.31
C ARG A 390 11.45 -27.80 -9.34
N PRO A 391 11.63 -28.15 -10.62
CA PRO A 391 10.67 -27.79 -11.67
C PRO A 391 9.39 -28.61 -11.55
N LEU A 392 8.26 -27.91 -11.47
CA LEU A 392 6.92 -28.49 -11.61
C LEU A 392 6.43 -28.39 -13.05
N THR A 393 6.69 -27.25 -13.71
CA THR A 393 6.43 -27.01 -15.14
C THR A 393 7.68 -26.42 -15.81
N SER A 394 7.55 -25.94 -17.05
CA SER A 394 8.58 -25.15 -17.71
C SER A 394 8.76 -23.75 -17.11
N THR A 395 7.79 -23.24 -16.36
CA THR A 395 7.78 -21.87 -15.81
C THR A 395 7.64 -21.84 -14.29
N THR A 396 7.19 -22.91 -13.65
CA THR A 396 6.88 -22.96 -12.21
C THR A 396 7.80 -23.95 -11.50
N TYR A 397 8.38 -23.49 -10.40
CA TYR A 397 9.30 -24.25 -9.55
C TYR A 397 8.85 -24.16 -8.08
N ALA A 398 9.16 -25.18 -7.30
CA ALA A 398 8.96 -25.19 -5.85
C ALA A 398 10.29 -25.42 -5.13
N ALA A 399 10.51 -24.73 -4.01
CA ALA A 399 11.66 -24.97 -3.15
C ALA A 399 11.61 -26.38 -2.59
N ARG A 400 12.75 -27.07 -2.53
CA ARG A 400 12.81 -28.50 -2.15
C ARG A 400 12.49 -28.77 -0.68
N THR A 401 12.62 -27.78 0.20
CA THR A 401 12.24 -27.85 1.63
C THR A 401 11.35 -26.67 1.99
N GLU A 402 10.79 -26.69 3.21
CA GLU A 402 10.31 -25.49 3.89
C GLU A 402 11.47 -24.47 4.04
N VAL A 403 11.11 -23.19 4.18
CA VAL A 403 12.08 -22.13 4.49
C VAL A 403 12.69 -22.42 5.86
N THR A 404 14.01 -22.43 5.96
CA THR A 404 14.72 -22.74 7.20
C THR A 404 14.96 -21.52 8.07
N ASN A 405 15.23 -21.73 9.36
CA ASN A 405 15.65 -20.67 10.27
C ASN A 405 16.86 -19.88 9.75
N ALA A 406 17.86 -20.55 9.16
CA ALA A 406 19.02 -19.86 8.59
C ALA A 406 18.64 -18.97 7.40
N GLN A 407 17.73 -19.43 6.54
CA GLN A 407 17.25 -18.67 5.39
C GLN A 407 16.43 -17.45 5.83
N TYR A 408 15.53 -17.62 6.80
CA TYR A 408 14.70 -16.53 7.32
C TYR A 408 15.50 -15.51 8.12
N ASN A 409 16.45 -15.96 8.96
CA ASN A 409 17.34 -15.04 9.68
C ASN A 409 18.20 -14.19 8.74
N ARG A 410 18.63 -14.72 7.57
CA ARG A 410 19.34 -13.91 6.57
C ARG A 410 18.48 -12.74 6.05
N PHE A 411 17.16 -12.94 5.93
CA PHE A 411 16.23 -11.87 5.60
C PHE A 411 16.11 -10.85 6.73
N LEU A 412 16.02 -11.30 7.99
CA LEU A 412 15.99 -10.40 9.15
C LEU A 412 17.31 -9.61 9.31
N GLU A 413 18.46 -10.24 9.08
CA GLU A 413 19.78 -9.61 9.04
C GLU A 413 19.85 -8.52 7.98
N TYR A 414 19.26 -8.75 6.79
CA TYR A 414 19.15 -7.74 5.75
C TYR A 414 18.35 -6.51 6.21
N LEU A 415 17.23 -6.69 6.91
CA LEU A 415 16.44 -5.57 7.43
C LEU A 415 17.23 -4.75 8.45
N THR A 416 17.88 -5.43 9.40
CA THR A 416 18.71 -4.79 10.42
C THR A 416 19.91 -4.07 9.81
N ALA A 417 20.62 -4.69 8.86
CA ALA A 417 21.81 -4.10 8.22
C ALA A 417 21.49 -2.83 7.42
N ASN A 418 20.24 -2.65 6.99
CA ASN A 418 19.79 -1.48 6.23
C ASN A 418 18.94 -0.51 7.06
N ASN A 419 18.98 -0.61 8.40
CA ASN A 419 18.24 0.25 9.33
C ASN A 419 16.71 0.26 9.10
N LEU A 420 16.14 -0.85 8.65
CA LEU A 420 14.71 -1.02 8.41
C LEU A 420 14.02 -1.53 9.68
N SER A 421 14.17 -0.82 10.80
CA SER A 421 13.74 -1.27 12.13
C SER A 421 12.23 -1.56 12.21
N ASP A 422 11.39 -0.73 11.59
CA ASP A 422 9.93 -0.94 11.60
C ASP A 422 9.54 -2.23 10.86
N LEU A 423 10.17 -2.49 9.71
CA LEU A 423 9.98 -3.73 8.96
C LEU A 423 10.53 -4.94 9.73
N TYR A 424 11.68 -4.81 10.39
CA TYR A 424 12.22 -5.87 11.24
C TYR A 424 11.25 -6.22 12.38
N GLU A 425 10.73 -5.22 13.09
CA GLU A 425 9.78 -5.42 14.17
C GLU A 425 8.48 -6.09 13.68
N ASN A 426 8.03 -5.75 12.48
CA ASN A 426 6.84 -6.33 11.86
C ASN A 426 7.05 -7.77 11.35
N TYR A 427 8.28 -8.13 10.96
CA TYR A 427 8.58 -9.40 10.27
C TYR A 427 9.42 -10.39 11.09
N LYS A 428 9.93 -10.01 12.26
CA LYS A 428 10.61 -10.95 13.16
C LYS A 428 9.67 -12.08 13.60
N PHE A 429 10.27 -13.15 14.12
CA PHE A 429 9.53 -14.24 14.76
C PHE A 429 8.65 -13.71 15.89
N ASP A 430 7.40 -14.18 15.95
CA ASP A 430 6.40 -13.73 16.90
C ASP A 430 6.22 -14.77 18.02
N PHE A 431 6.70 -14.43 19.22
CA PHE A 431 6.63 -15.30 20.38
C PHE A 431 5.69 -14.77 21.47
N SER A 432 4.82 -13.81 21.15
CA SER A 432 3.97 -13.16 22.16
C SER A 432 3.02 -14.11 22.90
N ASP A 433 2.73 -15.26 22.30
CA ASP A 433 1.85 -16.30 22.86
C ASP A 433 2.57 -17.28 23.82
N TYR A 434 3.88 -17.18 23.98
CA TYR A 434 4.66 -18.13 24.77
C TYR A 434 5.06 -17.58 26.13
N GLU A 435 4.90 -18.41 27.16
CA GLU A 435 5.46 -18.21 28.50
C GLU A 435 6.63 -19.18 28.76
N GLU A 436 7.38 -18.95 29.83
CA GLU A 436 8.48 -19.85 30.23
C GLU A 436 7.95 -21.21 30.74
N PRO A 437 8.61 -22.35 30.41
CA PRO A 437 9.91 -22.49 29.72
C PRO A 437 9.85 -22.54 28.18
N ALA A 438 8.65 -22.50 27.58
CA ALA A 438 8.48 -22.64 26.13
C ALA A 438 9.03 -21.42 25.37
N LEU A 439 8.89 -20.22 25.93
CA LEU A 439 9.45 -18.99 25.37
C LEU A 439 10.97 -19.10 25.15
N SER A 440 11.73 -19.51 26.16
CA SER A 440 13.18 -19.72 26.03
C SER A 440 13.55 -20.77 24.98
N MET A 441 12.75 -21.83 24.86
CA MET A 441 12.94 -22.84 23.79
C MET A 441 12.75 -22.21 22.41
N MET A 442 11.69 -21.43 22.21
CA MET A 442 11.39 -20.82 20.91
C MET A 442 12.40 -19.73 20.52
N ILE A 443 12.84 -18.91 21.47
CA ILE A 443 13.93 -17.95 21.25
C ILE A 443 15.19 -18.70 20.81
N ASN A 444 15.57 -19.77 21.51
CA ASN A 444 16.74 -20.58 21.16
C ASN A 444 16.61 -21.27 19.78
N TYR A 445 15.39 -21.70 19.43
CA TYR A 445 15.08 -22.32 18.14
C TYR A 445 15.32 -21.37 16.97
N SER A 446 14.90 -20.10 17.08
CA SER A 446 15.00 -19.13 15.98
C SER A 446 16.31 -18.35 15.96
N THR A 447 17.13 -18.41 17.01
CA THR A 447 18.36 -17.60 17.13
C THR A 447 19.39 -18.02 16.06
N PRO A 448 19.92 -17.09 15.25
CA PRO A 448 20.97 -17.38 14.29
C PRO A 448 22.25 -17.80 15.01
N ARG A 449 22.83 -18.94 14.61
CA ARG A 449 24.08 -19.46 15.21
C ARG A 449 25.05 -19.92 14.15
N VAL A 450 26.34 -19.68 14.40
CA VAL A 450 27.41 -20.21 13.54
C VAL A 450 27.57 -21.70 13.80
N GLU A 451 27.37 -22.51 12.76
CA GLU A 451 27.53 -23.96 12.89
C GLU A 451 28.99 -24.36 13.11
N THR A 452 29.16 -25.45 13.84
CA THR A 452 30.45 -26.13 13.97
C THR A 452 30.29 -27.59 13.56
N LYS A 453 31.42 -28.29 13.35
CA LYS A 453 31.39 -29.74 13.08
C LYS A 453 30.63 -30.55 14.16
N LYS A 454 30.52 -30.03 15.39
CA LYS A 454 29.86 -30.71 16.52
C LYS A 454 28.43 -30.24 16.78
N ASN A 455 28.11 -28.97 16.48
CA ASN A 455 26.82 -28.37 16.78
C ASN A 455 26.26 -27.66 15.54
N LYS A 456 25.17 -28.21 15.00
CA LYS A 456 24.41 -27.62 13.88
C LYS A 456 23.20 -26.78 14.33
N PHE A 457 22.92 -26.77 15.64
CA PHE A 457 21.80 -26.02 16.24
C PHE A 457 20.47 -26.22 15.47
N PHE A 458 19.63 -25.18 15.39
CA PHE A 458 18.32 -25.23 14.72
C PHE A 458 18.32 -24.54 13.35
N ASN A 459 19.49 -24.28 12.76
CA ASN A 459 19.62 -23.56 11.49
C ASN A 459 18.91 -24.25 10.31
N HIS A 460 18.89 -25.59 10.33
CA HIS A 460 18.28 -26.44 9.32
C HIS A 460 16.85 -26.87 9.66
N TYR A 461 16.22 -26.24 10.65
CA TYR A 461 14.83 -26.49 11.01
C TYR A 461 13.92 -25.46 10.31
N PRO A 462 12.63 -25.78 10.09
CA PRO A 462 11.71 -24.86 9.44
C PRO A 462 11.54 -23.55 10.24
N ALA A 463 11.44 -22.43 9.55
CA ALA A 463 11.04 -21.17 10.15
C ALA A 463 9.54 -21.22 10.47
N VAL A 464 9.21 -21.09 11.76
CA VAL A 464 7.83 -21.14 12.30
C VAL A 464 7.58 -19.94 13.20
N ASN A 465 6.34 -19.72 13.67
CA ASN A 465 5.98 -18.49 14.39
C ASN A 465 6.29 -17.23 13.57
N VAL A 466 6.00 -17.29 12.27
CA VAL A 466 6.13 -16.18 11.34
C VAL A 466 4.72 -15.73 10.94
N ARG A 467 4.50 -14.43 10.75
CA ARG A 467 3.23 -13.90 10.25
C ARG A 467 3.08 -14.18 8.75
N TYR A 468 1.84 -14.29 8.27
CA TYR A 468 1.57 -14.48 6.84
C TYR A 468 2.21 -13.37 6.00
N GLU A 469 2.05 -12.12 6.43
CA GLU A 469 2.63 -10.93 5.80
C GLU A 469 4.15 -11.03 5.71
N ALA A 470 4.79 -11.58 6.73
CA ALA A 470 6.23 -11.70 6.79
C ALA A 470 6.76 -12.80 5.84
N ALA A 471 6.01 -13.88 5.64
CA ALA A 471 6.29 -14.90 4.62
C ALA A 471 6.13 -14.36 3.19
N VAL A 472 5.12 -13.51 2.94
CA VAL A 472 4.94 -12.82 1.65
C VAL A 472 6.07 -11.81 1.41
N ALA A 473 6.42 -11.02 2.43
CA ALA A 473 7.53 -10.07 2.42
C ALA A 473 8.87 -10.78 2.11
N TYR A 474 9.12 -11.94 2.71
CA TYR A 474 10.28 -12.77 2.39
C TYR A 474 10.33 -13.16 0.90
N CYS A 475 9.19 -13.55 0.31
CA CYS A 475 9.11 -13.87 -1.12
C CYS A 475 9.36 -12.63 -2.01
N GLU A 476 8.85 -11.47 -1.63
CA GLU A 476 9.12 -10.22 -2.34
C GLU A 476 10.60 -9.86 -2.30
N TRP A 477 11.22 -9.94 -1.12
CA TRP A 477 12.64 -9.74 -0.93
C TRP A 477 13.46 -10.67 -1.81
N MET A 478 13.17 -11.98 -1.83
CA MET A 478 13.85 -12.93 -2.71
C MET A 478 13.71 -12.52 -4.19
N THR A 479 12.53 -12.08 -4.60
CA THR A 479 12.27 -11.61 -5.97
C THR A 479 13.15 -10.43 -6.36
N GLN A 480 13.26 -9.43 -5.48
CA GLN A 480 14.09 -8.26 -5.74
C GLN A 480 15.58 -8.65 -5.82
N GLN A 481 16.07 -9.44 -4.86
CA GLN A 481 17.49 -9.82 -4.81
C GLN A 481 17.89 -10.70 -6.01
N TYR A 482 17.08 -11.69 -6.37
CA TYR A 482 17.37 -12.58 -7.49
C TYR A 482 17.38 -11.83 -8.82
N ASN A 483 16.37 -10.99 -9.09
CA ASN A 483 16.25 -10.28 -10.37
C ASN A 483 17.36 -9.24 -10.60
N GLN A 484 18.14 -8.90 -9.57
CA GLN A 484 19.29 -8.00 -9.65
C GLN A 484 20.64 -8.74 -9.59
N ALA A 485 20.66 -10.04 -9.30
CA ALA A 485 21.89 -10.83 -9.20
C ALA A 485 22.53 -11.04 -10.59
N ALA A 486 23.85 -10.84 -10.69
CA ALA A 486 24.57 -10.90 -11.95
C ALA A 486 24.74 -12.33 -12.51
N ASP A 487 24.74 -13.34 -11.63
CA ASP A 487 24.98 -14.76 -11.94
C ASP A 487 23.68 -15.58 -12.11
N ARG A 488 22.53 -14.91 -12.19
CA ARG A 488 21.21 -15.55 -12.30
C ARG A 488 21.02 -16.28 -13.64
N LYS A 489 20.35 -17.43 -13.60
CA LYS A 489 19.96 -18.22 -14.78
C LYS A 489 18.77 -17.63 -15.53
N PHE A 490 17.76 -17.12 -14.81
CA PHE A 490 16.52 -16.62 -15.41
C PHE A 490 16.51 -15.09 -15.46
N LYS A 491 16.08 -14.50 -16.58
CA LYS A 491 16.10 -13.03 -16.74
C LYS A 491 15.23 -12.31 -15.72
N LYS A 492 13.99 -12.79 -15.52
CA LYS A 492 13.03 -12.24 -14.55
C LYS A 492 12.14 -13.33 -13.96
N VAL A 493 12.07 -13.39 -12.64
CA VAL A 493 11.21 -14.33 -11.90
C VAL A 493 10.36 -13.61 -10.85
N LYS A 494 9.38 -14.33 -10.31
CA LYS A 494 8.60 -13.95 -9.13
C LYS A 494 8.60 -15.10 -8.13
N PHE A 495 9.12 -14.85 -6.92
CA PHE A 495 8.96 -15.75 -5.79
C PHE A 495 7.65 -15.41 -5.06
N ARG A 496 6.93 -16.42 -4.59
CA ARG A 496 5.64 -16.28 -3.91
C ARG A 496 5.29 -17.52 -3.10
N LEU A 497 4.29 -17.41 -2.23
CA LEU A 497 3.60 -18.57 -1.68
C LEU A 497 2.80 -19.28 -2.80
N PRO A 498 2.64 -20.61 -2.74
CA PRO A 498 1.83 -21.36 -3.69
C PRO A 498 0.34 -21.14 -3.45
N THR A 499 -0.48 -21.36 -4.48
CA THR A 499 -1.91 -21.65 -4.27
C THR A 499 -2.09 -23.02 -3.63
N VAL A 500 -3.27 -23.28 -3.04
CA VAL A 500 -3.65 -24.62 -2.56
C VAL A 500 -3.46 -25.66 -3.67
N ASP A 501 -3.97 -25.38 -4.86
CA ASP A 501 -3.89 -26.26 -6.02
C ASP A 501 -2.44 -26.57 -6.42
N GLU A 502 -1.59 -25.54 -6.55
CA GLU A 502 -0.16 -25.72 -6.84
C GLU A 502 0.56 -26.53 -5.76
N TRP A 503 0.24 -26.27 -4.49
CA TRP A 503 0.82 -26.98 -3.36
C TRP A 503 0.43 -28.46 -3.40
N GLN A 504 -0.84 -28.79 -3.62
CA GLN A 504 -1.32 -30.17 -3.65
C GLN A 504 -0.71 -30.97 -4.82
N ILE A 505 -0.58 -30.34 -5.99
CA ILE A 505 0.09 -30.92 -7.16
C ILE A 505 1.57 -31.18 -6.87
N ALA A 506 2.24 -30.22 -6.23
CA ALA A 506 3.64 -30.35 -5.84
C ALA A 506 3.83 -31.46 -4.80
N ALA A 507 2.93 -31.55 -3.80
CA ALA A 507 2.90 -32.62 -2.80
C ALA A 507 2.71 -33.99 -3.45
N ALA A 508 1.80 -34.09 -4.41
CA ALA A 508 1.58 -35.29 -5.21
C ALA A 508 2.74 -35.62 -6.18
N GLY A 509 3.81 -34.82 -6.23
CA GLY A 509 4.97 -35.10 -7.07
C GLY A 509 4.64 -35.15 -8.57
N ILE A 510 3.62 -34.41 -9.02
CA ILE A 510 3.21 -34.38 -10.42
C ILE A 510 4.03 -33.33 -11.17
N LYS A 511 4.69 -33.77 -12.24
CA LYS A 511 5.47 -32.92 -13.14
C LYS A 511 4.72 -32.71 -14.45
N ASN A 512 4.70 -31.47 -14.92
CA ASN A 512 3.95 -31.00 -16.08
C ASN A 512 2.46 -31.40 -16.00
N PRO A 513 1.75 -31.01 -14.92
CA PRO A 513 0.34 -31.33 -14.75
C PRO A 513 -0.51 -30.78 -15.92
N THR A 514 -1.59 -31.48 -16.26
CA THR A 514 -2.53 -31.03 -17.30
C THR A 514 -3.36 -29.83 -16.85
N SER A 515 -3.58 -29.71 -15.53
CA SER A 515 -4.23 -28.60 -14.84
C SER A 515 -3.71 -28.56 -13.40
N TRP A 516 -3.93 -27.45 -12.70
CA TRP A 516 -3.53 -27.38 -11.28
C TRP A 516 -4.49 -28.12 -10.33
N LYS A 517 -5.59 -28.70 -10.84
CA LYS A 517 -6.54 -29.43 -10.01
C LYS A 517 -6.08 -30.85 -9.77
N LEU A 518 -5.82 -31.18 -8.50
CA LEU A 518 -5.37 -32.52 -8.08
C LEU A 518 -6.30 -33.63 -8.61
N ASN A 519 -7.62 -33.42 -8.54
CA ASN A 519 -8.61 -34.42 -8.94
C ASN A 519 -8.68 -34.68 -10.46
N GLU A 520 -8.04 -33.85 -11.28
CA GLU A 520 -7.98 -34.00 -12.73
C GLU A 520 -6.69 -34.72 -13.17
N GLN A 521 -5.80 -35.03 -12.23
CA GLN A 521 -4.52 -35.63 -12.52
C GLN A 521 -4.56 -37.15 -12.46
N MET A 522 -3.63 -37.76 -13.20
CA MET A 522 -3.36 -39.19 -13.19
C MET A 522 -1.91 -39.41 -12.75
N ALA A 523 -1.67 -40.42 -11.92
CA ALA A 523 -0.33 -40.72 -11.43
C ALA A 523 0.08 -42.17 -11.74
N GLU A 524 1.35 -42.36 -12.11
CA GLU A 524 1.94 -43.70 -12.28
C GLU A 524 2.23 -44.30 -10.90
N VAL A 525 1.59 -45.42 -10.59
CA VAL A 525 1.88 -46.24 -9.40
C VAL A 525 2.53 -47.55 -9.82
N ARG A 526 3.38 -48.08 -8.95
CA ARG A 526 3.93 -49.43 -9.04
C ARG A 526 3.15 -50.36 -8.12
N ILE A 527 2.53 -51.38 -8.70
CA ILE A 527 1.76 -52.39 -7.96
C ILE A 527 2.74 -53.34 -7.28
N THR A 528 3.02 -53.10 -6.00
CA THR A 528 3.91 -53.97 -5.24
C THR A 528 3.18 -55.25 -4.79
N PRO A 529 3.80 -56.44 -4.92
CA PRO A 529 3.27 -57.67 -4.34
C PRO A 529 3.07 -57.52 -2.83
N LYS A 530 2.08 -58.24 -2.28
CA LYS A 530 1.77 -58.21 -0.84
C LYS A 530 3.03 -58.55 0.00
N GLY A 531 3.53 -57.58 0.75
CA GLY A 531 4.72 -57.72 1.60
C GLY A 531 6.01 -57.06 1.06
N ALA A 532 6.02 -56.51 -0.15
CA ALA A 532 7.13 -55.72 -0.69
C ALA A 532 6.85 -54.21 -0.64
N GLU A 533 7.76 -53.42 -0.06
CA GLU A 533 7.64 -51.95 0.02
C GLU A 533 7.94 -51.26 -1.30
N MET A 534 8.99 -51.71 -1.98
CA MET A 534 9.53 -51.07 -3.17
C MET A 534 10.00 -52.15 -4.13
N ASP A 535 9.38 -52.20 -5.30
CA ASP A 535 9.87 -52.99 -6.42
C ASP A 535 9.95 -52.07 -7.65
N LYS A 536 11.17 -51.82 -8.13
CA LYS A 536 11.39 -50.94 -9.29
C LYS A 536 10.89 -51.57 -10.59
N ASN A 537 10.73 -52.89 -10.61
CA ASN A 537 10.31 -53.70 -11.75
C ASN A 537 8.83 -54.11 -11.68
N ALA A 538 8.11 -53.70 -10.63
CA ALA A 538 6.68 -53.95 -10.48
C ALA A 538 5.86 -53.35 -11.62
N GLU A 539 4.69 -53.96 -11.87
CA GLU A 539 3.74 -53.48 -12.86
C GLU A 539 3.38 -52.01 -12.62
N LYS A 540 3.43 -51.22 -13.69
CA LYS A 540 3.05 -49.81 -13.68
C LYS A 540 1.59 -49.68 -14.06
N ARG A 541 0.85 -48.91 -13.26
CA ARG A 541 -0.55 -48.59 -13.54
C ARG A 541 -0.77 -47.08 -13.40
N MET A 542 -1.62 -46.51 -14.25
CA MET A 542 -2.11 -45.16 -14.05
C MET A 542 -3.32 -45.19 -13.12
N VAL A 543 -3.29 -44.39 -12.07
CA VAL A 543 -4.39 -44.24 -11.10
C VAL A 543 -4.84 -42.79 -11.08
N SER A 544 -6.15 -42.59 -11.01
CA SER A 544 -6.75 -41.26 -10.89
C SER A 544 -6.50 -40.69 -9.50
N LEU A 545 -6.16 -39.40 -9.43
CA LEU A 545 -6.13 -38.63 -8.19
C LEU A 545 -7.50 -38.03 -7.85
N SER A 546 -8.59 -38.44 -8.50
CA SER A 546 -9.96 -37.96 -8.22
C SER A 546 -10.59 -38.53 -6.95
N GLU A 547 -10.13 -39.70 -6.49
CA GLU A 547 -10.64 -40.41 -5.30
C GLU A 547 -9.66 -40.27 -4.12
N PRO A 548 -10.11 -40.35 -2.86
CA PRO A 548 -9.23 -40.27 -1.67
C PRO A 548 -8.31 -41.49 -1.50
N GLU A 549 -8.17 -42.31 -2.54
CA GLU A 549 -7.29 -43.49 -2.60
C GLU A 549 -5.80 -43.16 -2.56
N ILE A 550 -5.41 -41.89 -2.63
CA ILE A 550 -4.04 -41.43 -2.46
C ILE A 550 -4.06 -40.27 -1.46
N LEU A 551 -3.43 -40.50 -0.30
CA LEU A 551 -3.37 -39.54 0.81
C LEU A 551 -1.97 -38.97 1.02
N TYR A 552 -0.91 -39.69 0.64
CA TYR A 552 0.47 -39.35 1.00
C TYR A 552 1.40 -39.25 -0.21
N PRO A 553 2.49 -38.45 -0.12
CA PRO A 553 3.35 -38.14 -1.26
C PRO A 553 4.22 -39.31 -1.75
N TRP A 554 4.30 -40.42 -1.01
CA TRP A 554 5.02 -41.65 -1.36
C TRP A 554 4.13 -42.72 -2.03
N PHE A 555 3.01 -42.30 -2.63
CA PHE A 555 2.02 -43.19 -3.24
C PHE A 555 2.51 -43.97 -4.46
N ARG A 556 3.67 -43.62 -5.04
CA ARG A 556 4.26 -44.33 -6.19
C ARG A 556 4.41 -45.82 -5.92
N TYR A 557 4.54 -46.22 -4.65
CA TYR A 557 4.41 -47.60 -4.24
C TYR A 557 2.99 -47.83 -3.75
N TYR A 558 2.23 -48.66 -4.47
CA TYR A 558 0.78 -48.80 -4.28
C TYR A 558 0.37 -49.14 -2.84
N GLY A 559 1.18 -49.92 -2.12
CA GLY A 559 0.95 -50.28 -0.72
C GLY A 559 1.11 -49.13 0.28
N LEU A 560 1.81 -48.04 -0.08
CA LEU A 560 2.10 -46.91 0.80
C LEU A 560 1.17 -45.70 0.56
N ARG A 561 0.34 -45.74 -0.50
CA ARG A 561 -0.46 -44.59 -0.95
C ARG A 561 -1.42 -43.99 0.10
N ASN A 562 -1.90 -44.82 1.02
CA ASN A 562 -2.84 -44.45 2.10
C ASN A 562 -2.28 -44.78 3.48
N SER A 563 -0.96 -44.82 3.64
CA SER A 563 -0.34 -45.14 4.93
C SER A 563 0.77 -44.15 5.24
N ALA A 564 0.71 -43.55 6.43
CA ALA A 564 1.81 -42.79 7.01
C ALA A 564 2.99 -43.67 7.45
N LEU A 565 2.77 -44.98 7.52
CA LEU A 565 3.74 -45.98 7.95
C LEU A 565 4.22 -46.82 6.75
N ASN A 566 5.49 -47.18 6.75
CA ASN A 566 6.00 -48.25 5.88
C ASN A 566 5.63 -49.65 6.42
N THR A 567 5.97 -50.72 5.70
CA THR A 567 5.64 -52.11 6.13
C THR A 567 6.41 -52.56 7.36
N LYS A 568 7.50 -51.87 7.72
CA LYS A 568 8.21 -52.06 8.98
C LYS A 568 7.52 -51.35 10.15
N GLY A 569 6.45 -50.59 9.91
CA GLY A 569 5.74 -49.83 10.94
C GLY A 569 6.48 -48.57 11.39
N CYS A 570 7.32 -47.99 10.54
CA CYS A 570 7.99 -46.72 10.78
C CYS A 570 7.27 -45.58 10.03
N TYR A 571 7.12 -44.42 10.68
CA TYR A 571 6.54 -43.24 10.03
C TYR A 571 7.43 -42.71 8.90
N LEU A 572 6.78 -42.19 7.86
CA LEU A 572 7.40 -41.64 6.66
C LEU A 572 7.38 -40.10 6.62
N GLY A 573 6.89 -39.46 7.70
CA GLY A 573 6.91 -38.03 7.95
C GLY A 573 6.85 -37.75 9.44
N ASN A 574 6.97 -36.47 9.82
CA ASN A 574 6.89 -35.99 11.21
C ASN A 574 5.47 -35.54 11.54
N PHE A 575 4.82 -36.19 12.49
CA PHE A 575 3.39 -36.04 12.80
C PHE A 575 3.15 -36.09 14.30
N LYS A 576 1.90 -35.92 14.72
CA LYS A 576 1.45 -36.32 16.06
C LYS A 576 1.34 -37.85 16.14
N ALA A 577 2.49 -38.49 16.22
CA ALA A 577 2.62 -39.93 16.05
C ALA A 577 2.07 -40.73 17.24
N SER A 578 1.28 -41.77 16.94
CA SER A 578 0.84 -42.79 17.89
C SER A 578 1.85 -43.95 17.97
N PRO A 579 1.83 -44.78 19.04
CA PRO A 579 2.71 -45.93 19.18
C PRO A 579 2.76 -46.82 17.93
N CYS A 580 3.96 -47.18 17.48
CA CYS A 580 4.17 -47.99 16.28
C CYS A 580 5.23 -49.10 16.50
N ASN A 581 5.28 -50.06 15.57
CA ASN A 581 6.13 -51.26 15.67
C ASN A 581 7.48 -51.15 14.94
N CYS A 582 7.98 -49.93 14.66
CA CYS A 582 9.23 -49.76 13.92
C CYS A 582 10.41 -50.47 14.62
N PRO A 583 11.23 -51.27 13.90
CA PRO A 583 12.36 -52.01 14.49
C PRO A 583 13.38 -51.12 15.20
N GLY A 584 13.52 -49.86 14.80
CA GLY A 584 14.40 -48.87 15.44
C GLY A 584 14.04 -48.53 16.91
N TYR A 585 12.82 -48.88 17.36
CA TYR A 585 12.42 -48.76 18.78
C TYR A 585 13.07 -49.81 19.69
N ARG A 586 13.59 -50.90 19.13
CA ARG A 586 14.17 -52.01 19.91
C ARG A 586 15.63 -51.69 20.29
N GLY A 587 15.84 -50.78 21.25
CA GLY A 587 17.15 -50.62 21.92
C GLY A 587 17.61 -49.19 22.22
N SER A 588 17.01 -48.18 21.59
CA SER A 588 17.17 -46.76 21.94
C SER A 588 15.79 -46.19 22.29
N LYS A 589 15.69 -45.30 23.29
CA LYS A 589 14.47 -44.51 23.52
C LYS A 589 14.51 -43.30 22.58
N PRO A 590 13.88 -43.32 21.40
CA PRO A 590 13.77 -42.11 20.59
C PRO A 590 12.87 -41.09 21.30
N ASN A 591 12.98 -39.84 20.87
CA ASN A 591 12.25 -38.72 21.46
C ASN A 591 10.73 -38.75 21.13
N SER A 592 10.31 -39.50 20.09
CA SER A 592 8.92 -39.69 19.64
C SER A 592 8.81 -40.91 18.70
N TYR A 593 7.58 -41.32 18.34
CA TYR A 593 7.28 -42.48 17.48
C TYR A 593 7.59 -42.28 15.99
N ASP A 594 7.88 -41.08 15.56
CA ASP A 594 8.29 -40.70 14.20
C ASP A 594 9.74 -40.19 14.13
N GLY A 595 10.41 -40.04 15.29
CA GLY A 595 11.78 -39.56 15.43
C GLY A 595 11.92 -38.20 16.12
N PHE A 596 10.87 -37.37 16.18
CA PHE A 596 10.95 -36.01 16.71
C PHE A 596 9.76 -35.66 17.62
N THR A 597 10.01 -35.06 18.78
CA THR A 597 8.92 -34.62 19.70
C THR A 597 8.18 -33.39 19.16
N THR A 598 8.83 -32.62 18.29
CA THR A 598 8.32 -31.39 17.67
C THR A 598 8.86 -31.31 16.24
N MET A 599 9.07 -30.12 15.67
CA MET A 599 9.73 -29.95 14.37
C MET A 599 11.06 -30.71 14.30
N GLY A 600 11.33 -31.33 13.15
CA GLY A 600 12.61 -31.93 12.80
C GLY A 600 13.40 -31.01 11.86
N PRO A 601 14.70 -31.27 11.65
CA PRO A 601 15.45 -30.61 10.59
C PRO A 601 14.87 -31.03 9.23
N VAL A 602 14.86 -30.10 8.28
CA VAL A 602 14.40 -30.38 6.92
C VAL A 602 15.22 -31.51 6.29
N MET A 603 14.60 -32.25 5.37
CA MET A 603 15.15 -33.43 4.70
C MET A 603 15.43 -34.61 5.64
N SER A 604 14.71 -34.71 6.77
CA SER A 604 14.77 -35.89 7.65
C SER A 604 14.06 -37.11 7.06
N TYR A 605 13.07 -36.88 6.19
CA TYR A 605 12.31 -37.92 5.51
C TYR A 605 12.62 -37.96 4.00
N PHE A 606 12.10 -38.94 3.29
CA PHE A 606 12.37 -39.09 1.86
C PHE A 606 11.60 -38.05 1.04
N ALA A 607 12.24 -37.54 -0.01
CA ALA A 607 11.56 -36.68 -0.97
C ALA A 607 10.52 -37.45 -1.81
N ASN A 608 9.54 -36.72 -2.30
CA ASN A 608 8.60 -37.19 -3.32
C ASN A 608 9.27 -37.24 -4.73
N ASP A 609 8.50 -37.64 -5.74
CA ASP A 609 9.02 -37.87 -7.10
C ASP A 609 9.57 -36.63 -7.83
N VAL A 610 9.21 -35.42 -7.39
CA VAL A 610 9.79 -34.16 -7.92
C VAL A 610 10.90 -33.60 -7.03
N GLY A 611 11.29 -34.33 -5.98
CA GLY A 611 12.42 -34.01 -5.12
C GLY A 611 12.11 -33.01 -4.02
N LEU A 612 10.84 -32.93 -3.59
CA LEU A 612 10.42 -32.12 -2.44
C LEU A 612 10.38 -32.97 -1.18
N PHE A 613 10.97 -32.46 -0.12
CA PHE A 613 11.03 -33.06 1.21
C PHE A 613 9.95 -32.45 2.10
N ASP A 614 9.50 -33.24 3.08
CA ASP A 614 8.66 -32.78 4.20
C ASP A 614 7.34 -32.09 3.79
N VAL A 615 6.87 -32.30 2.56
CA VAL A 615 5.62 -31.68 2.06
C VAL A 615 4.40 -32.16 2.84
N VAL A 616 4.46 -33.31 3.51
CA VAL A 616 3.40 -33.77 4.40
C VAL A 616 4.01 -34.11 5.75
N GLY A 617 3.58 -33.39 6.78
CA GLY A 617 4.17 -33.41 8.12
C GLY A 617 5.21 -32.32 8.35
N ASN A 618 5.97 -32.45 9.43
CA ASN A 618 6.91 -31.45 9.95
C ASN A 618 6.21 -30.14 10.31
N VAL A 619 5.93 -29.24 9.36
CA VAL A 619 5.14 -28.02 9.59
C VAL A 619 4.11 -27.85 8.48
N ALA A 620 2.92 -27.37 8.83
CA ALA A 620 1.93 -27.02 7.83
C ALA A 620 2.43 -25.78 7.06
N GLU A 621 2.29 -25.77 5.74
CA GLU A 621 2.89 -24.74 4.90
C GLU A 621 1.86 -23.71 4.46
N MET A 622 2.10 -22.43 4.76
CA MET A 622 1.24 -21.33 4.30
C MET A 622 1.11 -21.31 2.78
N VAL A 623 -0.13 -21.13 2.30
CA VAL A 623 -0.46 -20.88 0.90
C VAL A 623 -0.84 -19.41 0.70
N ASN A 624 -1.00 -18.96 -0.54
CA ASN A 624 -1.33 -17.57 -0.89
C ASN A 624 -2.74 -17.11 -0.46
N GLU A 625 -3.53 -17.99 0.15
CA GLU A 625 -4.76 -17.66 0.84
C GLU A 625 -4.44 -17.46 2.33
N LYS A 626 -4.46 -16.21 2.80
CA LYS A 626 -4.17 -15.87 4.20
C LYS A 626 -5.03 -16.69 5.15
N GLY A 627 -4.40 -17.29 6.16
CA GLY A 627 -5.07 -18.13 7.15
C GLY A 627 -5.33 -19.57 6.70
N SER A 628 -4.76 -19.99 5.56
CA SER A 628 -4.74 -21.39 5.11
C SER A 628 -3.31 -21.93 5.05
N ALA A 629 -3.11 -23.14 5.56
CA ALA A 629 -1.86 -23.89 5.44
C ALA A 629 -2.13 -25.34 5.03
N CYS A 630 -1.21 -25.98 4.32
CA CYS A 630 -1.39 -27.34 3.78
C CYS A 630 -0.41 -28.36 4.38
N GLY A 631 -0.77 -29.64 4.28
CA GLY A 631 0.13 -30.78 4.54
C GLY A 631 0.20 -31.33 5.97
N GLY A 632 -0.25 -30.56 6.96
CA GLY A 632 -0.19 -30.94 8.37
C GLY A 632 1.22 -30.82 8.96
N SER A 633 1.38 -31.16 10.23
CA SER A 633 2.59 -30.86 11.00
C SER A 633 2.87 -31.90 12.08
N TRP A 634 3.97 -31.73 12.83
CA TRP A 634 4.29 -32.51 14.03
C TRP A 634 3.17 -32.49 15.10
N ASN A 635 2.25 -31.52 15.05
CA ASN A 635 1.12 -31.41 15.99
C ASN A 635 -0.24 -31.85 15.40
N HIS A 636 -0.26 -32.30 14.15
CA HIS A 636 -1.44 -32.89 13.51
C HIS A 636 -1.30 -34.41 13.40
N SER A 637 -2.39 -35.14 13.56
CA SER A 637 -2.39 -36.58 13.36
C SER A 637 -2.06 -36.93 11.89
N PRO A 638 -1.66 -38.19 11.60
CA PRO A 638 -1.42 -38.61 10.23
C PRO A 638 -2.64 -38.46 9.30
N ASP A 639 -3.86 -38.67 9.80
CA ASP A 639 -5.08 -38.52 8.99
C ASP A 639 -5.43 -37.04 8.73
N GLU A 640 -4.99 -36.15 9.62
CA GLU A 640 -5.04 -34.71 9.43
C GLU A 640 -3.90 -34.20 8.54
N SER A 641 -2.87 -35.00 8.26
CA SER A 641 -1.67 -34.60 7.51
C SER A 641 -1.56 -35.37 6.20
N THR A 642 -2.19 -34.87 5.14
CA THR A 642 -2.26 -35.52 3.83
C THR A 642 -1.96 -34.51 2.73
N ILE A 643 -1.76 -34.99 1.50
CA ILE A 643 -1.64 -34.13 0.30
C ILE A 643 -2.92 -33.31 0.03
N ARG A 644 -4.02 -33.58 0.74
CA ARG A 644 -5.31 -32.90 0.61
C ARG A 644 -5.64 -32.00 1.80
N SER A 645 -4.88 -32.11 2.88
CA SER A 645 -5.19 -31.44 4.13
C SER A 645 -4.99 -29.94 4.02
N ILE A 646 -6.01 -29.19 4.44
CA ILE A 646 -5.99 -27.73 4.56
C ILE A 646 -6.38 -27.39 5.99
N HIS A 647 -5.48 -26.69 6.68
CA HIS A 647 -5.67 -26.22 8.04
C HIS A 647 -5.89 -24.73 8.05
N ARG A 648 -6.82 -24.27 8.89
CA ARG A 648 -7.03 -22.85 9.14
C ARG A 648 -6.19 -22.39 10.31
N TYR A 649 -5.65 -21.18 10.22
CA TYR A 649 -4.90 -20.54 11.30
C TYR A 649 -5.19 -19.04 11.33
N GLU A 650 -5.15 -18.46 12.53
CA GLU A 650 -5.46 -17.04 12.75
C GLU A 650 -4.22 -16.22 13.12
N LYS A 651 -3.18 -16.88 13.66
CA LYS A 651 -1.98 -16.24 14.21
C LYS A 651 -0.72 -17.08 13.94
N PRO A 652 0.48 -16.51 14.11
CA PRO A 652 1.74 -17.28 14.05
C PRO A 652 1.72 -18.47 15.02
N ASP A 653 2.25 -19.62 14.59
CA ASP A 653 2.22 -20.85 15.37
C ASP A 653 3.46 -21.71 15.08
N ALA A 654 3.96 -22.46 16.08
CA ALA A 654 5.13 -23.34 15.95
C ALA A 654 4.91 -24.54 15.03
N SER A 655 3.68 -24.84 14.66
CA SER A 655 3.31 -25.92 13.76
C SER A 655 3.09 -25.46 12.32
N ILE A 656 3.28 -24.16 12.04
CA ILE A 656 3.05 -23.53 10.75
C ILE A 656 4.33 -22.84 10.27
N GLY A 657 4.80 -23.25 9.09
CA GLY A 657 5.89 -22.63 8.35
C GLY A 657 5.45 -22.32 6.93
N PHE A 658 6.38 -22.24 5.99
CA PHE A 658 6.06 -21.99 4.59
C PHE A 658 7.15 -22.47 3.64
N ARG A 659 6.78 -22.63 2.36
CA ARG A 659 7.67 -22.97 1.25
C ARG A 659 7.50 -21.94 0.15
N VAL A 660 8.59 -21.65 -0.55
CA VAL A 660 8.58 -20.67 -1.63
C VAL A 660 8.43 -21.36 -2.99
N PHE A 661 7.55 -20.79 -3.83
CA PHE A 661 7.43 -21.11 -5.24
C PHE A 661 8.05 -20.00 -6.08
N MET A 662 8.61 -20.35 -7.22
CA MET A 662 9.20 -19.41 -8.18
C MET A 662 8.55 -19.60 -9.55
N GLU A 663 8.14 -18.47 -10.12
CA GLU A 663 7.55 -18.39 -11.46
C GLU A 663 8.45 -17.58 -12.38
N ILE A 664 8.78 -18.13 -13.54
CA ILE A 664 9.52 -17.44 -14.58
C ILE A 664 8.57 -16.49 -15.31
N VAL A 665 8.89 -15.20 -15.28
CA VAL A 665 8.14 -14.13 -15.96
C VAL A 665 8.76 -13.82 -17.31
N GLU A 666 10.09 -13.87 -17.38
CA GLU A 666 10.88 -13.68 -18.60
C GLU A 666 12.08 -14.62 -18.56
N ASN A 667 12.25 -15.42 -19.60
CA ASN A 667 13.40 -16.34 -19.73
C ASN A 667 14.69 -15.59 -20.07
#